data_AF-A0A2W4HY08-F1
#
_entry.id   AF-A0A2W4HY08-F1
#
_cell.length_a   1.000
_cell.length_b   1.000
_cell.length_c   1.000
_cell.angle_alpha   90.00
_cell.angle_beta   90.00
_cell.angle_gamma   90.00
#
_symmetry.space_group_name_H-M   'P 1'
#
loop_
_entity.id
_entity.type
_entity.pdbx_description
1 polymer ?
#
loop_
_entity_poly.entity_id
_entity_poly.type
_entity_poly.pdbx_seq_one_letter_code
_entity_poly.pdbx_strand_id
1 'polypeptide(L)'
;MSFDSLQQNFAHATGFIYDRTISPRKMLGQCFIVSKSRAVTTANNLYNYSEAPWALEIHFPHPDVTIGIKSIAIHNDFDRREARNYYLQQTGSPLDVPPVLLNDLATIVMDSQLSELQADKVAEINRALSIPFSNQGVEASGNVRGTELFSVINSVLESRREGLLTLYDKRNIPMARLQLGQGTILKCHYRAMIGEMAFAELVYRKPAEGYSFQPMASFNWGGVRDITVPTDQLIQEAVRRANEVPQIVNYLSSTGMEARFQRSVGEMNPENCSENIRWFVELLWQALDGYITVDRLPERLGVDTYTILQALRELVNKGYVALLNRASPFPCNGQLGTPLVSHTDFDINPGDSVTAFYLDPLSGAATWQQGTFFGVSSVLQPKNLLHTIPILPGAAGALILKNYKLVGVHGGAIAPKPGQESQRLFQMMWIGALLDMSARKLRTAQEGAEEETDGIAGLRTKLESESTAAAAEKAALQCPNCMSFNSKPGPCITCGTEIEAPPEEVVPENKVEMVVYKAKKLKEKYNVTNKQLVIAGAVVALPLVMMMMCSSPQPPTPGVKDGGTGTATDTAAPTVHQNSDKAMQNAVEYAGFKATPPPGYWFEDTSPLTGEQKSFGLYSERANQKIIFLIYDDLSGGENNLKNFFQKPPFVTVPPGGGEAKEIDSQRVPFGEEGQFFTYHALKYGFMENEMTALVGSIPPVDPKKSILMVGQSLKEKEPYNYRSATWLVDQMGSDRTKRGNQAMMSKTDEKGGTTTDGTSTDSEVATPEQMTEFLTKTGEKIKGNLTLPNEVADELKKKKSKKLKVRVVIAVDAEGKLTKIEISEPSELESVTNAVVKAINNSTPIENIPKTKDGKLSLKISLDMDKITVEQL
;
A
#
# COMPACT_ATOMS: atom_id res chain seq x y z
N MET A 1 -34.46 -24.64 7.33
CA MET A 1 -34.06 -24.16 6.00
C MET A 1 -33.15 -25.24 5.42
N SER A 2 -33.42 -25.76 4.22
CA SER A 2 -32.53 -26.72 3.56
C SER A 2 -31.22 -26.02 3.16
N PHE A 3 -30.12 -26.76 3.02
CA PHE A 3 -28.85 -26.17 2.58
C PHE A 3 -28.99 -25.48 1.22
N ASP A 4 -29.76 -26.06 0.29
CA ASP A 4 -30.01 -25.46 -1.01
C ASP A 4 -30.74 -24.12 -0.93
N SER A 5 -31.78 -24.03 -0.08
CA SER A 5 -32.49 -22.75 0.15
C SER A 5 -31.60 -21.71 0.84
N LEU A 6 -30.67 -22.13 1.69
CA LEU A 6 -29.68 -21.26 2.31
C LEU A 6 -28.71 -20.72 1.24
N GLN A 7 -28.08 -21.61 0.47
CA GLN A 7 -27.18 -21.25 -0.62
C GLN A 7 -27.86 -20.32 -1.63
N GLN A 8 -29.10 -20.61 -2.01
CA GLN A 8 -29.86 -19.77 -2.91
C GLN A 8 -30.08 -18.37 -2.33
N ASN A 9 -30.45 -18.25 -1.05
CA ASN A 9 -30.63 -16.97 -0.39
C ASN A 9 -29.33 -16.15 -0.34
N PHE A 10 -28.21 -16.78 0.00
CA PHE A 10 -26.89 -16.15 -0.04
C PHE A 10 -26.51 -15.70 -1.46
N ALA A 11 -26.73 -16.55 -2.45
CA ALA A 11 -26.45 -16.23 -3.85
C ALA A 11 -27.32 -15.09 -4.38
N HIS A 12 -28.58 -14.99 -3.95
CA HIS A 12 -29.48 -13.89 -4.28
C HIS A 12 -29.13 -12.59 -3.53
N ALA A 13 -28.37 -12.69 -2.44
CA ALA A 13 -27.93 -11.57 -1.62
C ALA A 13 -26.53 -11.05 -2.01
N THR A 14 -25.78 -11.78 -2.84
CA THR A 14 -24.44 -11.42 -3.29
C THR A 14 -24.46 -10.96 -4.75
N GLY A 15 -23.73 -9.88 -5.05
CA GLY A 15 -23.65 -9.30 -6.38
C GLY A 15 -22.23 -8.84 -6.72
N PHE A 16 -21.99 -8.61 -8.01
CA PHE A 16 -20.75 -8.07 -8.56
C PHE A 16 -20.85 -6.58 -8.74
N ILE A 17 -19.79 -5.86 -8.39
CA ILE A 17 -19.69 -4.42 -8.66
C ILE A 17 -18.92 -4.24 -9.96
N TYR A 18 -19.51 -3.51 -10.90
CA TYR A 18 -18.90 -3.21 -12.19
C TYR A 18 -18.65 -1.71 -12.36
N ASP A 19 -17.50 -1.39 -12.94
CA ASP A 19 -17.26 -0.13 -13.61
C ASP A 19 -17.86 -0.17 -15.01
N ARG A 20 -18.90 0.64 -15.22
CA ARG A 20 -19.64 0.73 -16.48
C ARG A 20 -19.14 1.83 -17.43
N THR A 21 -18.07 2.53 -17.06
CA THR A 21 -17.49 3.63 -17.86
C THR A 21 -16.45 3.16 -18.89
N ILE A 22 -16.12 1.88 -18.86
CA ILE A 22 -15.24 1.19 -19.81
C ILE A 22 -15.95 -0.01 -20.44
N SER A 23 -15.53 -0.37 -21.66
CA SER A 23 -16.10 -1.48 -22.43
C SER A 23 -14.98 -2.45 -22.84
N PRO A 24 -15.06 -3.75 -22.50
CA PRO A 24 -16.10 -4.36 -21.66
C PRO A 24 -16.06 -3.83 -20.20
N ARG A 25 -17.19 -3.95 -19.50
CA ARG A 25 -17.30 -3.51 -18.09
C ARG A 25 -16.30 -4.27 -17.23
N LYS A 26 -15.61 -3.58 -16.32
CA LYS A 26 -14.62 -4.18 -15.42
C LYS A 26 -15.24 -4.51 -14.08
N MET A 27 -15.15 -5.76 -13.66
CA MET A 27 -15.54 -6.15 -12.31
C MET A 27 -14.51 -5.60 -11.31
N LEU A 28 -14.98 -4.90 -10.28
CA LEU A 28 -14.15 -4.34 -9.22
C LEU A 28 -14.08 -5.26 -8.00
N GLY A 29 -15.17 -5.98 -7.70
CA GLY A 29 -15.24 -6.91 -6.57
C GLY A 29 -16.67 -7.38 -6.33
N GLN A 30 -16.91 -7.97 -5.16
CA GLN A 30 -18.22 -8.48 -4.74
C GLN A 30 -18.79 -7.66 -3.59
N CYS A 31 -20.10 -7.60 -3.51
CA CYS A 31 -20.81 -7.07 -2.36
C CYS A 31 -21.94 -8.00 -1.94
N PHE A 32 -22.42 -7.80 -0.72
CA PHE A 32 -23.60 -8.48 -0.22
C PHE A 32 -24.54 -7.51 0.49
N ILE A 33 -25.83 -7.78 0.41
CA ILE A 33 -26.86 -6.94 1.03
C ILE A 33 -26.92 -7.16 2.55
N VAL A 34 -26.90 -6.06 3.31
CA VAL A 34 -27.07 -6.03 4.77
C VAL A 34 -28.35 -5.33 5.20
N SER A 35 -28.99 -4.61 4.26
CA SER A 35 -30.34 -4.10 4.42
C SER A 35 -31.03 -4.00 3.05
N LYS A 36 -32.32 -3.64 3.03
CA LYS A 36 -33.07 -3.44 1.79
C LYS A 36 -32.46 -2.39 0.84
N SER A 37 -31.66 -1.47 1.36
CA SER A 37 -31.06 -0.36 0.60
C SER A 37 -29.54 -0.28 0.74
N ARG A 38 -28.91 -1.22 1.45
CA ARG A 38 -27.47 -1.19 1.70
C ARG A 38 -26.79 -2.50 1.41
N ALA A 39 -25.63 -2.40 0.78
CA ALA A 39 -24.69 -3.50 0.59
C ALA A 39 -23.33 -3.15 1.21
N VAL A 40 -22.52 -4.17 1.45
CA VAL A 40 -21.17 -4.04 2.04
C VAL A 40 -20.15 -4.74 1.15
N THR A 41 -18.96 -4.17 1.06
CA THR A 41 -17.81 -4.67 0.28
C THR A 41 -16.50 -4.13 0.87
N THR A 42 -15.38 -4.37 0.19
CA THR A 42 -14.07 -3.79 0.48
C THR A 42 -13.94 -2.37 -0.08
N ALA A 43 -13.30 -1.48 0.67
CA ALA A 43 -13.07 -0.09 0.30
C ALA A 43 -12.06 0.07 -0.84
N ASN A 44 -11.02 -0.76 -0.89
CA ASN A 44 -9.96 -0.71 -1.90
C ASN A 44 -10.52 -0.76 -3.32
N ASN A 45 -11.57 -1.54 -3.53
CA ASN A 45 -12.22 -1.71 -4.83
C ASN A 45 -13.05 -0.48 -5.24
N LEU A 46 -13.52 0.32 -4.28
CA LEU A 46 -14.46 1.42 -4.51
C LEU A 46 -13.89 2.81 -4.27
N TYR A 47 -12.77 2.92 -3.58
CA TYR A 47 -12.22 4.19 -3.13
C TYR A 47 -12.06 5.22 -4.26
N ASN A 48 -11.57 4.77 -5.42
CA ASN A 48 -11.38 5.60 -6.59
C ASN A 48 -12.70 6.10 -7.24
N TYR A 49 -13.86 5.63 -6.78
CA TYR A 49 -15.19 6.00 -7.28
C TYR A 49 -16.06 6.66 -6.20
N SER A 50 -15.52 6.99 -5.03
CA SER A 50 -16.28 7.53 -3.90
C SER A 50 -17.10 8.79 -4.25
N GLU A 51 -16.55 9.66 -5.10
CA GLU A 51 -17.23 10.87 -5.60
C GLU A 51 -17.99 10.65 -6.93
N ALA A 52 -17.89 9.46 -7.53
CA ALA A 52 -18.55 9.11 -8.78
C ALA A 52 -19.33 7.77 -8.68
N PRO A 53 -20.24 7.60 -7.70
CA PRO A 53 -21.01 6.36 -7.54
C PRO A 53 -21.86 6.02 -8.78
N TRP A 54 -22.26 7.04 -9.55
CA TRP A 54 -22.99 6.88 -10.83
C TRP A 54 -22.20 6.12 -11.91
N ALA A 55 -20.87 6.05 -11.78
CA ALA A 55 -19.99 5.32 -12.68
C ALA A 55 -20.02 3.80 -12.44
N LEU A 56 -20.68 3.36 -11.37
CA LEU A 56 -20.74 1.98 -10.93
C LEU A 56 -22.16 1.41 -10.98
N GLU A 57 -22.23 0.09 -11.06
CA GLU A 57 -23.46 -0.68 -10.91
C GLU A 57 -23.19 -1.95 -10.11
N ILE A 58 -24.24 -2.50 -9.50
CA ILE A 58 -24.23 -3.82 -8.87
C ILE A 58 -25.09 -4.74 -9.71
N HIS A 59 -24.54 -5.86 -10.16
CA HIS A 59 -25.28 -6.90 -10.85
C HIS A 59 -25.36 -8.15 -9.97
N PHE A 60 -26.59 -8.57 -9.65
CA PHE A 60 -26.89 -9.80 -8.93
C PHE A 60 -27.23 -10.89 -9.95
N PRO A 61 -26.29 -11.79 -10.30
CA PRO A 61 -26.48 -12.72 -11.42
C PRO A 61 -27.57 -13.76 -11.16
N HIS A 62 -27.71 -14.22 -9.93
CA HIS A 62 -28.71 -15.23 -9.56
C HIS A 62 -30.15 -14.75 -9.74
N PRO A 63 -30.55 -13.59 -9.19
CA PRO A 63 -31.88 -13.02 -9.42
C PRO A 63 -31.97 -12.27 -10.76
N ASP A 64 -30.85 -12.04 -11.44
CA ASP A 64 -30.73 -11.24 -12.67
C ASP A 64 -31.24 -9.81 -12.50
N VAL A 65 -30.72 -9.13 -11.47
CA VAL A 65 -31.11 -7.75 -11.11
C VAL A 65 -29.88 -6.87 -11.17
N THR A 66 -29.97 -5.76 -11.90
CA THR A 66 -28.92 -4.73 -11.94
C THR A 66 -29.41 -3.45 -11.28
N ILE A 67 -28.60 -2.91 -10.39
CA ILE A 67 -28.93 -1.83 -9.46
C ILE A 67 -27.85 -0.75 -9.55
N GLY A 68 -28.25 0.51 -9.48
CA GLY A 68 -27.32 1.65 -9.42
C GLY A 68 -26.72 1.81 -8.03
N ILE A 69 -25.65 2.62 -7.94
CA ILE A 69 -25.08 3.03 -6.66
C ILE A 69 -25.40 4.50 -6.43
N LYS A 70 -26.09 4.80 -5.31
CA LYS A 70 -26.42 6.18 -4.91
C LYS A 70 -25.26 6.87 -4.21
N SER A 71 -24.61 6.17 -3.28
CA SER A 71 -23.50 6.72 -2.50
C SER A 71 -22.61 5.62 -1.96
N ILE A 72 -21.32 5.92 -1.81
CA ILE A 72 -20.31 5.04 -1.21
C ILE A 72 -19.82 5.70 0.08
N ALA A 73 -19.82 4.94 1.18
CA ALA A 73 -19.23 5.34 2.45
C ALA A 73 -18.07 4.39 2.75
N ILE A 74 -16.90 4.94 3.02
CA ILE A 74 -15.67 4.18 3.32
C ILE A 74 -15.37 4.32 4.81
N HIS A 75 -14.76 3.29 5.41
CA HIS A 75 -14.31 3.36 6.79
C HIS A 75 -13.38 4.57 7.01
N ASN A 76 -13.53 5.26 8.15
CA ASN A 76 -12.80 6.52 8.39
C ASN A 76 -11.29 6.31 8.46
N ASP A 77 -10.88 5.22 9.10
CA ASP A 77 -9.46 4.86 9.27
C ASP A 77 -8.91 4.01 8.10
N PHE A 78 -9.59 4.01 6.96
CA PHE A 78 -9.08 3.36 5.74
C PHE A 78 -7.90 4.15 5.17
N ASP A 79 -6.80 3.47 4.85
CA ASP A 79 -5.62 4.12 4.29
C ASP A 79 -5.84 4.47 2.80
N ARG A 80 -6.48 5.62 2.58
CA ARG A 80 -6.74 6.20 1.26
C ARG A 80 -5.46 6.47 0.47
N ARG A 81 -4.37 6.78 1.17
CA ARG A 81 -3.10 7.14 0.54
C ARG A 81 -2.42 5.89 -0.01
N GLU A 82 -2.34 4.84 0.79
CA GLU A 82 -1.81 3.55 0.35
C GLU A 82 -2.68 2.97 -0.77
N ALA A 83 -4.01 3.06 -0.67
CA ALA A 83 -4.93 2.67 -1.75
C ALA A 83 -4.63 3.41 -3.07
N ARG A 84 -4.42 4.73 -3.00
CA ARG A 84 -4.11 5.54 -4.19
C ARG A 84 -2.73 5.18 -4.76
N ASN A 85 -1.72 5.08 -3.91
CA ASN A 85 -0.37 4.70 -4.32
C ASN A 85 -0.38 3.35 -5.03
N TYR A 86 -1.09 2.37 -4.46
CA TYR A 86 -1.23 1.06 -5.06
C TYR A 86 -1.93 1.12 -6.42
N TYR A 87 -3.02 1.89 -6.53
CA TYR A 87 -3.71 2.11 -7.81
C TYR A 87 -2.76 2.68 -8.88
N LEU A 88 -1.94 3.67 -8.52
CA LEU A 88 -0.99 4.31 -9.44
C LEU A 88 0.22 3.42 -9.77
N GLN A 89 0.55 2.46 -8.91
CA GLN A 89 1.66 1.52 -9.09
C GLN A 89 1.23 0.22 -9.79
N GLN A 90 -0.02 0.11 -10.25
CA GLN A 90 -0.50 -1.10 -10.92
C GLN A 90 0.40 -1.44 -12.11
N THR A 91 1.12 -2.55 -11.97
CA THR A 91 1.94 -3.07 -13.06
C THR A 91 1.12 -3.93 -14.01
N GLY A 92 -0.09 -4.38 -13.66
CA GLY A 92 -0.83 -5.36 -14.48
C GLY A 92 -0.15 -6.73 -14.58
N SER A 93 0.81 -7.02 -13.69
CA SER A 93 1.35 -8.37 -13.49
C SER A 93 0.28 -9.26 -12.84
N PRO A 94 0.11 -10.52 -13.28
CA PRO A 94 -0.87 -11.44 -12.74
C PRO A 94 -0.45 -12.00 -11.38
N LEU A 95 0.84 -11.87 -11.04
CA LEU A 95 1.41 -12.28 -9.76
C LEU A 95 1.31 -11.19 -8.69
N ASP A 96 0.96 -9.96 -9.07
CA ASP A 96 0.81 -8.86 -8.12
C ASP A 96 -0.49 -9.07 -7.34
N VAL A 97 -0.36 -9.68 -6.17
CA VAL A 97 -1.43 -9.72 -5.19
C VAL A 97 -1.60 -8.30 -4.65
N PRO A 98 -2.81 -7.71 -4.71
CA PRO A 98 -3.04 -6.41 -4.09
C PRO A 98 -2.64 -6.45 -2.62
N PRO A 99 -1.90 -5.44 -2.12
CA PRO A 99 -1.62 -5.36 -0.71
C PRO A 99 -2.97 -5.26 0.00
N VAL A 100 -3.10 -5.99 1.10
CA VAL A 100 -4.29 -5.82 1.91
C VAL A 100 -4.14 -4.52 2.70
N LEU A 101 -5.13 -3.65 2.54
CA LEU A 101 -5.19 -2.37 3.20
C LEU A 101 -5.87 -2.49 4.57
N LEU A 102 -5.50 -1.59 5.47
CA LEU A 102 -6.05 -1.56 6.82
C LEU A 102 -7.44 -0.95 6.79
N ASN A 103 -8.37 -1.51 7.57
CA ASN A 103 -9.75 -1.04 7.65
C ASN A 103 -10.48 -1.05 6.30
N ASP A 104 -10.20 -2.05 5.47
CA ASP A 104 -10.69 -2.19 4.10
C ASP A 104 -12.18 -2.56 4.04
N LEU A 105 -13.05 -1.59 4.35
CA LEU A 105 -14.49 -1.79 4.43
C LEU A 105 -15.26 -0.59 3.87
N ALA A 106 -16.23 -0.86 3.01
CA ALA A 106 -17.14 0.13 2.45
C ALA A 106 -18.60 -0.31 2.56
N THR A 107 -19.47 0.66 2.80
CA THR A 107 -20.93 0.52 2.73
C THR A 107 -21.45 1.27 1.52
N ILE A 108 -22.29 0.60 0.75
CA ILE A 108 -22.91 1.12 -0.46
C ILE A 108 -24.39 1.36 -0.18
N VAL A 109 -24.91 2.52 -0.60
CA VAL A 109 -26.36 2.74 -0.67
C VAL A 109 -26.81 2.43 -2.09
N MET A 110 -27.68 1.44 -2.21
CA MET A 110 -28.23 0.95 -3.47
C MET A 110 -29.29 1.90 -4.02
N ASP A 111 -29.34 2.05 -5.33
CA ASP A 111 -30.38 2.77 -6.06
C ASP A 111 -31.09 1.82 -7.03
N SER A 112 -32.41 1.73 -6.92
CA SER A 112 -33.22 0.93 -7.86
C SER A 112 -33.10 1.39 -9.31
N GLN A 113 -32.67 2.64 -9.55
CA GLN A 113 -32.47 3.18 -10.88
C GLN A 113 -30.98 3.29 -11.22
N LEU A 114 -30.63 2.93 -12.44
CA LEU A 114 -29.30 3.15 -13.00
C LEU A 114 -29.22 4.56 -13.58
N SER A 115 -28.32 5.38 -13.03
CA SER A 115 -28.04 6.70 -13.58
C SER A 115 -27.57 6.61 -15.03
N GLU A 116 -27.95 7.58 -15.86
CA GLU A 116 -27.46 7.66 -17.23
C GLU A 116 -25.99 8.09 -17.26
N LEU A 117 -25.18 7.48 -18.14
CA LEU A 117 -23.77 7.82 -18.32
C LEU A 117 -23.63 9.01 -19.26
N GLN A 118 -23.33 10.18 -18.70
CA GLN A 118 -23.01 11.36 -19.50
C GLN A 118 -21.58 11.25 -20.04
N ALA A 119 -21.41 11.41 -21.36
CA ALA A 119 -20.14 11.22 -22.04
C ALA A 119 -19.01 12.10 -21.47
N ASP A 120 -19.30 13.36 -21.14
CA ASP A 120 -18.32 14.30 -20.56
C ASP A 120 -17.84 13.83 -19.18
N LYS A 121 -18.77 13.38 -18.33
CA LYS A 121 -18.45 12.84 -17.00
C LYS A 121 -17.63 11.55 -17.10
N VAL A 122 -17.96 10.70 -18.07
CA VAL A 122 -17.21 9.48 -18.39
C VAL A 122 -15.79 9.81 -18.87
N ALA A 123 -15.61 10.84 -19.68
CA ALA A 123 -14.29 11.29 -20.11
C ALA A 123 -13.48 11.83 -18.92
N GLU A 124 -14.11 12.60 -18.03
CA GLU A 124 -13.49 13.17 -16.85
C GLU A 124 -13.04 12.12 -15.83
N ILE A 125 -13.90 11.16 -15.49
CA ILE A 125 -13.53 10.07 -14.58
C ILE A 125 -12.43 9.19 -15.19
N ASN A 126 -12.51 8.89 -16.49
CA ASN A 126 -11.46 8.13 -17.15
C ASN A 126 -10.12 8.87 -17.08
N ARG A 127 -10.11 10.20 -17.27
CA ARG A 127 -8.90 11.03 -17.12
C ARG A 127 -8.37 11.06 -15.67
N ALA A 128 -9.25 11.07 -14.66
CA ALA A 128 -8.87 11.07 -13.24
C ALA A 128 -8.29 9.70 -12.79
N LEU A 129 -8.78 8.63 -13.42
CA LEU A 129 -8.37 7.26 -13.16
C LEU A 129 -7.25 6.78 -14.10
N SER A 130 -6.85 7.56 -15.10
CA SER A 130 -5.70 7.24 -15.93
C SER A 130 -4.41 7.26 -15.10
N ILE A 131 -3.60 6.22 -15.21
CA ILE A 131 -2.25 6.20 -14.64
C ILE A 131 -1.39 7.21 -15.43
N PRO A 132 -0.64 8.09 -14.75
CA PRO A 132 0.30 9.00 -15.40
C PRO A 132 1.31 8.20 -16.23
N PHE A 133 1.42 8.53 -17.50
CA PHE A 133 2.39 7.89 -18.39
C PHE A 133 3.79 8.43 -18.10
N SER A 134 4.75 7.56 -17.77
CA SER A 134 6.14 7.93 -17.59
C SER A 134 6.90 7.77 -18.91
N ASN A 135 7.50 8.86 -19.39
CA ASN A 135 8.37 8.84 -20.58
C ASN A 135 9.80 8.33 -20.27
N GLN A 136 10.12 8.07 -19.00
CA GLN A 136 11.47 7.65 -18.62
C GLN A 136 11.80 6.29 -19.23
N GLY A 137 12.88 6.22 -20.01
CA GLY A 137 13.31 5.01 -20.69
C GLY A 137 12.38 4.51 -21.80
N VAL A 138 11.35 5.28 -22.16
CA VAL A 138 10.45 4.96 -23.27
C VAL A 138 11.02 5.51 -24.56
N GLU A 139 11.26 4.64 -25.54
CA GLU A 139 11.73 5.04 -26.87
C GLU A 139 10.57 5.35 -27.81
N ALA A 140 9.52 4.52 -27.79
CA ALA A 140 8.35 4.69 -28.63
C ALA A 140 7.09 4.50 -27.80
N SER A 141 6.08 5.35 -28.02
CA SER A 141 4.76 5.19 -27.41
C SER A 141 3.70 5.82 -28.29
N GLY A 142 2.45 5.40 -28.11
CA GLY A 142 1.34 5.93 -28.88
C GLY A 142 0.04 5.21 -28.56
N ASN A 143 -1.01 5.61 -29.25
CA ASN A 143 -2.28 4.90 -29.23
C ASN A 143 -2.20 3.67 -30.14
N VAL A 144 -2.98 2.65 -29.82
CA VAL A 144 -3.18 1.48 -30.68
C VAL A 144 -4.66 1.33 -30.93
N ARG A 145 -5.09 1.35 -32.18
CA ARG A 145 -6.48 1.03 -32.56
C ARG A 145 -6.51 -0.27 -33.33
N GLY A 146 -7.04 -1.33 -32.73
CA GLY A 146 -7.45 -2.59 -33.39
C GLY A 146 -6.45 -3.17 -34.41
N THR A 147 -6.53 -2.72 -35.66
CA THR A 147 -5.65 -3.11 -36.78
C THR A 147 -4.20 -2.64 -36.64
N GLU A 148 -3.95 -1.59 -35.87
CA GLU A 148 -2.62 -0.99 -35.69
C GLU A 148 -1.69 -1.82 -34.80
N LEU A 149 -2.23 -2.78 -34.02
CA LEU A 149 -1.44 -3.61 -33.12
C LEU A 149 -0.30 -4.34 -33.84
N PHE A 150 -0.59 -4.91 -35.02
CA PHE A 150 0.43 -5.58 -35.83
C PHE A 150 1.44 -4.60 -36.42
N SER A 151 1.01 -3.41 -36.81
CA SER A 151 1.93 -2.37 -37.28
C SER A 151 2.93 -2.02 -36.19
N VAL A 152 2.46 -1.84 -34.95
CA VAL A 152 3.32 -1.56 -33.80
C VAL A 152 4.28 -2.71 -33.55
N ILE A 153 3.79 -3.95 -33.47
CA ILE A 153 4.64 -5.12 -33.24
C ILE A 153 5.70 -5.26 -34.35
N ASN A 154 5.31 -5.19 -35.62
CA ASN A 154 6.21 -5.31 -36.75
C ASN A 154 7.25 -4.18 -36.78
N SER A 155 6.85 -2.92 -36.55
CA SER A 155 7.80 -1.82 -36.50
C SER A 155 8.86 -1.99 -35.40
N VAL A 156 8.47 -2.51 -34.23
CA VAL A 156 9.44 -2.78 -33.17
C VAL A 156 10.32 -3.99 -33.50
N LEU A 157 9.77 -5.06 -34.09
CA LEU A 157 10.54 -6.23 -34.51
C LEU A 157 11.55 -5.90 -35.63
N GLU A 158 11.14 -5.11 -36.62
CA GLU A 158 11.98 -4.64 -37.72
C GLU A 158 13.15 -3.77 -37.25
N SER A 159 12.97 -3.04 -36.14
CA SER A 159 14.06 -2.29 -35.51
C SER A 159 15.17 -3.20 -34.96
N ARG A 160 14.90 -4.50 -34.79
CA ARG A 160 15.77 -5.53 -34.19
C ARG A 160 16.30 -5.19 -32.79
N ARG A 161 15.70 -4.19 -32.12
CA ARG A 161 16.07 -3.79 -30.77
C ARG A 161 15.53 -4.77 -29.74
N GLU A 162 16.22 -4.86 -28.62
CA GLU A 162 15.79 -5.64 -27.47
C GLU A 162 15.09 -4.73 -26.47
N GLY A 163 13.96 -5.17 -25.92
CA GLY A 163 13.21 -4.37 -24.96
C GLY A 163 11.85 -4.95 -24.61
N LEU A 164 11.12 -4.18 -23.80
CA LEU A 164 9.79 -4.53 -23.34
C LEU A 164 8.74 -3.69 -24.07
N LEU A 165 7.83 -4.34 -24.80
CA LEU A 165 6.63 -3.73 -25.32
C LEU A 165 5.49 -3.95 -24.32
N THR A 166 4.97 -2.86 -23.75
CA THR A 166 3.83 -2.87 -22.84
C THR A 166 2.60 -2.32 -23.56
N LEU A 167 1.47 -3.02 -23.44
CA LEU A 167 0.18 -2.61 -23.98
C LEU A 167 -0.74 -2.15 -22.85
N TYR A 168 -1.51 -1.11 -23.11
CA TYR A 168 -2.31 -0.39 -22.12
C TYR A 168 -3.79 -0.35 -22.48
N ASP A 169 -4.64 -0.25 -21.47
CA ASP A 169 -6.07 0.06 -21.62
C ASP A 169 -6.32 1.57 -21.77
N LYS A 170 -7.60 1.95 -21.86
CA LYS A 170 -8.06 3.34 -21.95
C LYS A 170 -7.62 4.23 -20.77
N ARG A 171 -7.23 3.63 -19.64
CA ARG A 171 -6.75 4.32 -18.43
C ARG A 171 -5.25 4.17 -18.23
N ASN A 172 -4.51 3.81 -19.27
CA ASN A 172 -3.07 3.56 -19.18
C ASN A 172 -2.70 2.48 -18.14
N ILE A 173 -3.61 1.55 -17.83
CA ILE A 173 -3.29 0.40 -16.98
C ILE A 173 -2.66 -0.66 -17.89
N PRO A 174 -1.46 -1.18 -17.56
CA PRO A 174 -0.84 -2.24 -18.35
C PRO A 174 -1.74 -3.48 -18.36
N MET A 175 -1.98 -4.04 -19.55
CA MET A 175 -2.81 -5.25 -19.73
C MET A 175 -2.04 -6.44 -20.34
N ALA A 176 -0.99 -6.14 -21.10
CA ALA A 176 -0.17 -7.14 -21.78
C ALA A 176 1.28 -6.68 -21.88
N ARG A 177 2.19 -7.65 -21.92
CA ARG A 177 3.63 -7.41 -22.07
C ARG A 177 4.24 -8.39 -23.05
N LEU A 178 5.14 -7.91 -23.89
CA LEU A 178 5.93 -8.70 -24.82
C LEU A 178 7.41 -8.38 -24.60
N GLN A 179 8.22 -9.39 -24.29
CA GLN A 179 9.67 -9.27 -24.36
C GLN A 179 10.09 -9.47 -25.81
N LEU A 180 10.75 -8.48 -26.38
CA LEU A 180 11.26 -8.51 -27.73
C LEU A 180 12.79 -8.58 -27.69
N GLY A 181 13.38 -9.38 -28.58
CA GLY A 181 14.84 -9.47 -28.71
C GLY A 181 15.26 -9.95 -30.09
N GLN A 182 16.19 -9.23 -30.71
CA GLN A 182 16.80 -9.61 -32.00
C GLN A 182 15.78 -9.88 -33.13
N GLY A 183 14.70 -9.12 -33.16
CA GLY A 183 13.62 -9.31 -34.13
C GLY A 183 12.73 -10.52 -33.83
N THR A 184 12.76 -11.04 -32.60
CA THR A 184 11.90 -12.13 -32.14
C THR A 184 11.05 -11.74 -30.93
N ILE A 185 9.89 -12.37 -30.78
CA ILE A 185 9.06 -12.31 -29.58
C ILE A 185 9.52 -13.43 -28.64
N LEU A 186 10.21 -13.07 -27.56
CA LEU A 186 10.79 -14.03 -26.62
C LEU A 186 9.76 -14.48 -25.57
N LYS A 187 8.97 -13.56 -25.03
CA LYS A 187 7.94 -13.85 -24.02
C LYS A 187 6.71 -12.99 -24.26
N CYS A 188 5.55 -13.54 -23.95
CA CYS A 188 4.29 -12.81 -24.00
C CYS A 188 3.47 -13.13 -22.75
N HIS A 189 2.78 -12.12 -22.23
CA HIS A 189 1.87 -12.22 -21.12
C HIS A 189 0.61 -11.40 -21.41
N TYR A 190 -0.56 -12.01 -21.20
CA TYR A 190 -1.87 -11.37 -21.30
C TYR A 190 -2.85 -12.02 -20.31
N ARG A 191 -3.34 -11.25 -19.33
CA ARG A 191 -4.20 -11.75 -18.23
C ARG A 191 -3.58 -12.94 -17.49
N ALA A 192 -4.23 -14.10 -17.46
CA ALA A 192 -3.69 -15.31 -16.83
C ALA A 192 -2.85 -16.17 -17.81
N MET A 193 -2.78 -15.78 -19.09
CA MET A 193 -2.10 -16.53 -20.14
C MET A 193 -0.66 -16.06 -20.31
N ILE A 194 0.20 -17.00 -20.69
CA ILE A 194 1.62 -16.79 -20.99
C ILE A 194 2.02 -17.43 -22.33
N GLY A 195 3.14 -16.99 -22.88
CA GLY A 195 3.76 -17.59 -24.07
C GLY A 195 2.92 -17.45 -25.34
N GLU A 196 2.90 -18.51 -26.15
CA GLU A 196 2.24 -18.53 -27.46
C GLU A 196 0.72 -18.37 -27.36
N MET A 197 0.09 -18.95 -26.33
CA MET A 197 -1.35 -18.87 -26.11
C MET A 197 -1.77 -17.44 -25.74
N ALA A 198 -0.97 -16.75 -24.92
CA ALA A 198 -1.21 -15.33 -24.61
C ALA A 198 -1.17 -14.47 -25.87
N PHE A 199 -0.20 -14.73 -26.75
CA PHE A 199 -0.06 -13.98 -28.00
C PHE A 199 -1.23 -14.23 -28.95
N ALA A 200 -1.65 -15.49 -29.12
CA ALA A 200 -2.80 -15.83 -29.94
C ALA A 200 -4.09 -15.17 -29.43
N GLU A 201 -4.33 -15.20 -28.12
CA GLU A 201 -5.49 -14.55 -27.51
C GLU A 201 -5.43 -13.02 -27.67
N LEU A 202 -4.26 -12.40 -27.49
CA LEU A 202 -4.07 -10.96 -27.68
C LEU A 202 -4.42 -10.53 -29.12
N VAL A 203 -3.99 -11.31 -30.11
CA VAL A 203 -4.29 -11.09 -31.54
C VAL A 203 -5.78 -11.23 -31.83
N TYR A 204 -6.46 -12.18 -31.19
CA TYR A 204 -7.90 -12.37 -31.35
C TYR A 204 -8.69 -11.22 -30.72
N ARG A 205 -8.38 -10.86 -29.46
CA ARG A 205 -9.14 -9.89 -28.66
C ARG A 205 -8.86 -8.44 -29.01
N LYS A 206 -7.64 -8.12 -29.46
CA LYS A 206 -7.14 -6.76 -29.74
C LYS A 206 -7.55 -5.72 -28.67
N PRO A 207 -7.25 -5.98 -27.39
CA PRO A 207 -7.78 -5.20 -26.26
C PRO A 207 -7.06 -3.87 -26.00
N ALA A 208 -5.90 -3.65 -26.64
CA ALA A 208 -5.03 -2.52 -26.35
C ALA A 208 -5.53 -1.22 -26.99
N GLU A 209 -5.45 -0.13 -26.23
CA GLU A 209 -5.75 1.24 -26.68
C GLU A 209 -4.47 2.11 -26.76
N GLY A 210 -3.38 1.67 -26.12
CA GLY A 210 -2.09 2.34 -26.15
C GLY A 210 -0.92 1.38 -25.98
N TYR A 211 0.29 1.86 -26.28
CA TYR A 211 1.52 1.09 -26.15
C TYR A 211 2.71 1.95 -25.71
N SER A 212 3.72 1.29 -25.13
CA SER A 212 5.06 1.83 -24.96
C SER A 212 6.11 0.76 -25.18
N PHE A 213 7.20 1.12 -25.84
CA PHE A 213 8.39 0.31 -25.97
C PHE A 213 9.53 0.92 -25.16
N GLN A 214 10.12 0.11 -24.28
CA GLN A 214 11.23 0.50 -23.42
C GLN A 214 12.45 -0.38 -23.70
N PRO A 215 13.52 0.16 -24.31
CA PRO A 215 14.79 -0.54 -24.45
C PRO A 215 15.37 -0.79 -23.06
N MET A 216 15.85 -2.02 -22.80
CA MET A 216 16.46 -2.41 -21.51
C MET A 216 15.53 -2.41 -20.28
N ALA A 217 14.21 -2.29 -20.45
CA ALA A 217 13.29 -2.49 -19.33
C ALA A 217 13.34 -3.95 -18.85
N SER A 218 13.49 -4.12 -17.54
CA SER A 218 13.40 -5.44 -16.90
C SER A 218 11.99 -5.64 -16.37
N PHE A 219 11.43 -6.82 -16.66
CA PHE A 219 10.16 -7.27 -16.11
C PHE A 219 10.38 -8.61 -15.43
N ASN A 220 9.81 -8.81 -14.24
CA ASN A 220 9.89 -10.08 -13.56
C ASN A 220 8.96 -11.09 -14.23
N TRP A 221 9.51 -11.84 -15.18
CA TRP A 221 8.79 -12.91 -15.88
C TRP A 221 8.58 -14.17 -15.02
N GLY A 222 9.11 -14.23 -13.80
CA GLY A 222 9.05 -15.43 -12.96
C GLY A 222 9.56 -16.68 -13.69
N GLY A 223 8.83 -17.79 -13.60
CA GLY A 223 9.13 -19.06 -14.27
C GLY A 223 8.62 -19.18 -15.71
N VAL A 224 8.26 -18.07 -16.38
CA VAL A 224 7.74 -18.12 -17.76
C VAL A 224 8.85 -18.52 -18.73
N ARG A 225 8.61 -19.61 -19.48
CA ARG A 225 9.50 -20.10 -20.54
C ARG A 225 9.56 -19.15 -21.74
N ASP A 226 10.65 -19.21 -22.49
CA ASP A 226 10.76 -18.52 -23.77
C ASP A 226 9.87 -19.19 -24.84
N ILE A 227 9.35 -18.37 -25.73
CA ILE A 227 8.65 -18.79 -26.94
C ILE A 227 9.68 -19.35 -27.92
N THR A 228 9.47 -20.59 -28.35
CA THR A 228 10.40 -21.30 -29.25
C THR A 228 9.99 -21.21 -30.72
N VAL A 229 8.74 -20.82 -30.99
CA VAL A 229 8.19 -20.71 -32.34
C VAL A 229 8.78 -19.47 -33.02
N PRO A 230 9.29 -19.59 -34.27
CA PRO A 230 9.73 -18.44 -35.05
C PRO A 230 8.66 -17.36 -35.14
N THR A 231 9.03 -16.10 -35.00
CA THR A 231 8.07 -14.99 -34.84
C THR A 231 7.12 -14.83 -36.03
N ASP A 232 7.60 -15.01 -37.26
CA ASP A 232 6.73 -14.99 -38.45
C ASP A 232 5.68 -16.09 -38.40
N GLN A 233 6.07 -17.30 -37.99
CA GLN A 233 5.16 -18.44 -37.85
C GLN A 233 4.17 -18.22 -36.70
N LEU A 234 4.63 -17.64 -35.59
CA LEU A 234 3.78 -17.29 -34.45
C LEU A 234 2.69 -16.29 -34.85
N ILE A 235 3.06 -15.24 -35.59
CA ILE A 235 2.13 -14.21 -36.10
C ILE A 235 1.14 -14.82 -37.08
N GLN A 236 1.61 -15.60 -38.07
CA GLN A 236 0.75 -16.25 -39.05
C GLN A 236 -0.26 -17.19 -38.39
N GLU A 237 0.19 -18.00 -37.44
CA GLU A 237 -0.67 -18.95 -36.72
C GLU A 237 -1.69 -18.21 -35.83
N ALA A 238 -1.29 -17.16 -35.11
CA ALA A 238 -2.20 -16.34 -34.32
C ALA A 238 -3.30 -15.68 -35.18
N VAL A 239 -2.94 -15.15 -36.36
CA VAL A 239 -3.90 -14.57 -37.31
C VAL A 239 -4.85 -15.65 -37.87
N ARG A 240 -4.32 -16.82 -38.26
CA ARG A 240 -5.13 -17.94 -38.73
C ARG A 240 -6.17 -18.35 -37.68
N ARG A 241 -5.74 -18.55 -36.43
CA ARG A 241 -6.63 -18.87 -35.30
C ARG A 241 -7.70 -17.82 -35.09
N ALA A 242 -7.33 -16.54 -35.04
CA ALA A 242 -8.28 -15.44 -34.86
C ALA A 242 -9.36 -15.40 -35.96
N ASN A 243 -9.00 -15.75 -37.20
CA ASN A 243 -9.94 -15.82 -38.33
C ASN A 243 -10.87 -17.04 -38.27
N GLU A 244 -10.42 -18.16 -37.70
CA GLU A 244 -11.20 -19.40 -37.57
C GLU A 244 -12.12 -19.41 -36.35
N VAL A 245 -11.78 -18.68 -35.27
CA VAL A 245 -12.59 -18.61 -34.04
C VAL A 245 -14.08 -18.34 -34.33
N PRO A 246 -14.47 -17.31 -35.11
CA PRO A 246 -15.88 -17.06 -35.40
C PRO A 246 -16.59 -18.24 -36.07
N GLN A 247 -15.89 -18.99 -36.94
CA GLN A 247 -16.47 -20.14 -37.64
C GLN A 247 -16.75 -21.30 -36.67
N ILE A 248 -15.82 -21.58 -35.76
CA ILE A 248 -15.97 -22.65 -34.77
C ILE A 248 -17.05 -22.30 -33.75
N VAL A 249 -17.10 -21.04 -33.30
CA VAL A 249 -18.14 -20.55 -32.40
C VAL A 249 -19.53 -20.72 -33.01
N ASN A 250 -19.70 -20.29 -34.27
CA ASN A 250 -20.98 -20.41 -34.97
C ASN A 250 -21.39 -21.88 -35.20
N TYR A 251 -20.42 -22.80 -35.33
CA TYR A 251 -20.70 -24.24 -35.37
C TYR A 251 -21.20 -24.77 -34.02
N LEU A 252 -20.62 -24.31 -32.91
CA LEU A 252 -20.90 -24.84 -31.57
C LEU A 252 -22.15 -24.25 -30.92
N SER A 253 -22.48 -22.99 -31.18
CA SER A 253 -23.63 -22.33 -30.56
C SER A 253 -24.17 -21.16 -31.37
N SER A 254 -25.49 -20.99 -31.38
CA SER A 254 -26.16 -19.80 -31.91
C SER A 254 -26.02 -18.57 -30.99
N THR A 255 -25.68 -18.75 -29.71
CA THR A 255 -25.50 -17.65 -28.75
C THR A 255 -24.08 -17.07 -28.76
N GLY A 256 -23.19 -17.59 -29.61
CA GLY A 256 -21.83 -17.09 -29.74
C GLY A 256 -20.96 -17.37 -28.51
N MET A 257 -20.14 -16.39 -28.11
CA MET A 257 -19.21 -16.50 -26.97
C MET A 257 -19.89 -16.57 -25.60
N GLU A 258 -21.19 -16.23 -25.53
CA GLU A 258 -22.01 -16.37 -24.32
C GLU A 258 -22.55 -17.80 -24.12
N ALA A 259 -22.21 -18.71 -25.04
CA ALA A 259 -22.52 -20.13 -24.90
C ALA A 259 -21.95 -20.72 -23.61
N ARG A 260 -22.68 -21.67 -23.03
CA ARG A 260 -22.27 -22.42 -21.84
C ARG A 260 -22.39 -23.90 -22.13
N PHE A 261 -21.40 -24.66 -21.71
CA PHE A 261 -21.38 -26.11 -21.89
C PHE A 261 -21.43 -26.80 -20.53
N GLN A 262 -22.15 -27.90 -20.46
CA GLN A 262 -22.25 -28.73 -19.28
C GLN A 262 -21.83 -30.17 -19.59
N ARG A 263 -21.35 -30.86 -18.56
CA ARG A 263 -20.98 -32.28 -18.63
C ARG A 263 -22.23 -33.13 -18.87
N SER A 264 -22.19 -33.97 -19.90
CA SER A 264 -23.28 -34.92 -20.23
C SER A 264 -23.03 -36.31 -19.64
N VAL A 265 -21.77 -36.61 -19.32
CA VAL A 265 -21.35 -37.84 -18.63
C VAL A 265 -20.72 -37.47 -17.29
N GLY A 266 -20.68 -38.41 -16.34
CA GLY A 266 -20.07 -38.18 -15.02
C GLY A 266 -18.54 -38.13 -15.07
N GLU A 267 -17.93 -39.00 -15.88
CA GLU A 267 -16.48 -39.14 -16.02
C GLU A 267 -16.08 -39.17 -17.49
N MET A 268 -14.90 -38.64 -17.79
CA MET A 268 -14.31 -38.59 -19.13
C MET A 268 -12.86 -39.06 -19.03
N ASN A 269 -12.46 -40.02 -19.89
CA ASN A 269 -11.07 -40.45 -20.01
C ASN A 269 -10.32 -39.53 -20.99
N PRO A 270 -9.30 -38.77 -20.56
CA PRO A 270 -8.51 -37.88 -21.43
C PRO A 270 -7.76 -38.59 -22.55
N GLU A 271 -7.38 -39.86 -22.36
CA GLU A 271 -6.65 -40.64 -23.36
C GLU A 271 -7.46 -40.87 -24.63
N ASN A 272 -8.79 -40.80 -24.53
CA ASN A 272 -9.69 -40.90 -25.67
C ASN A 272 -9.69 -39.61 -26.51
N CYS A 273 -9.10 -38.51 -26.03
CA CYS A 273 -9.02 -37.24 -26.74
C CYS A 273 -7.77 -37.14 -27.63
N SER A 274 -7.83 -36.27 -28.64
CA SER A 274 -6.70 -35.99 -29.51
C SER A 274 -5.48 -35.49 -28.73
N GLU A 275 -4.28 -35.84 -29.21
CA GLU A 275 -3.01 -35.51 -28.56
C GLU A 275 -2.84 -34.00 -28.34
N ASN A 276 -3.37 -33.18 -29.27
CA ASN A 276 -3.29 -31.72 -29.24
C ASN A 276 -4.03 -31.08 -28.05
N ILE A 277 -5.05 -31.75 -27.48
CA ILE A 277 -5.85 -31.21 -26.37
C ILE A 277 -5.68 -32.00 -25.07
N ARG A 278 -5.08 -33.20 -25.12
CA ARG A 278 -4.97 -34.11 -23.98
C ARG A 278 -4.35 -33.46 -22.75
N TRP A 279 -3.37 -32.58 -22.94
CA TRP A 279 -2.63 -31.90 -21.88
C TRP A 279 -3.49 -30.95 -21.01
N PHE A 280 -4.65 -30.48 -21.48
CA PHE A 280 -5.53 -29.58 -20.71
C PHE A 280 -7.01 -30.00 -20.65
N VAL A 281 -7.39 -31.09 -21.32
CA VAL A 281 -8.81 -31.48 -21.43
C VAL A 281 -9.43 -31.80 -20.06
N GLU A 282 -8.66 -32.32 -19.10
CA GLU A 282 -9.13 -32.51 -17.71
C GLU A 282 -9.46 -31.18 -17.04
N LEU A 283 -8.62 -30.17 -17.21
CA LEU A 283 -8.85 -28.83 -16.66
C LEU A 283 -10.10 -28.20 -17.29
N LEU A 284 -10.24 -28.33 -18.63
CA LEU A 284 -11.45 -27.90 -19.33
C LEU A 284 -12.68 -28.63 -18.77
N TRP A 285 -12.63 -29.95 -18.64
CA TRP A 285 -13.72 -30.77 -18.12
C TRP A 285 -14.19 -30.31 -16.73
N GLN A 286 -13.25 -29.99 -15.83
CA GLN A 286 -13.56 -29.47 -14.50
C GLN A 286 -14.20 -28.07 -14.55
N ALA A 287 -13.76 -27.22 -15.49
CA ALA A 287 -14.29 -25.88 -15.66
C ALA A 287 -15.70 -25.85 -16.29
N LEU A 288 -16.13 -26.91 -16.98
CA LEU A 288 -17.47 -27.02 -17.57
C LEU A 288 -18.53 -27.33 -16.52
N ASP A 289 -18.83 -26.32 -15.71
CA ASP A 289 -19.83 -26.33 -14.63
C ASP A 289 -21.25 -25.93 -15.11
N GLY A 290 -21.40 -25.54 -16.38
CA GLY A 290 -22.65 -25.02 -16.94
C GLY A 290 -22.90 -23.55 -16.62
N TYR A 291 -22.07 -22.90 -15.81
CA TYR A 291 -22.16 -21.48 -15.45
C TYR A 291 -21.20 -20.60 -16.27
N ILE A 292 -19.96 -21.07 -16.45
CA ILE A 292 -18.93 -20.30 -17.17
C ILE A 292 -19.25 -20.21 -18.67
N THR A 293 -19.10 -19.00 -19.22
CA THR A 293 -19.24 -18.78 -20.66
C THR A 293 -17.96 -19.12 -21.39
N VAL A 294 -18.09 -19.45 -22.68
CA VAL A 294 -16.93 -19.68 -23.57
C VAL A 294 -15.98 -18.49 -23.55
N ASP A 295 -16.51 -17.27 -23.48
CA ASP A 295 -15.72 -16.04 -23.40
C ASP A 295 -14.71 -16.00 -22.22
N ARG A 296 -15.08 -16.63 -21.09
CA ARG A 296 -14.32 -16.59 -19.84
C ARG A 296 -13.45 -17.83 -19.59
N LEU A 297 -13.63 -18.89 -20.37
CA LEU A 297 -12.79 -20.10 -20.28
C LEU A 297 -11.29 -19.82 -20.49
N PRO A 298 -10.86 -18.94 -21.42
CA PRO A 298 -9.43 -18.64 -21.60
C PRO A 298 -8.75 -18.15 -20.33
N GLU A 299 -9.44 -17.29 -19.58
CA GLU A 299 -8.95 -16.73 -18.33
C GLU A 299 -8.91 -17.77 -17.21
N ARG A 300 -9.87 -18.70 -17.17
CA ARG A 300 -9.90 -19.81 -16.19
C ARG A 300 -8.79 -20.84 -16.44
N LEU A 301 -8.56 -21.18 -17.71
CA LEU A 301 -7.71 -22.31 -18.10
C LEU A 301 -6.28 -21.89 -18.45
N GLY A 302 -6.03 -20.62 -18.72
CA GLY A 302 -4.74 -20.15 -19.20
C GLY A 302 -4.42 -20.61 -20.64
N VAL A 303 -5.46 -20.85 -21.45
CA VAL A 303 -5.39 -21.36 -22.83
C VAL A 303 -6.14 -20.42 -23.77
N ASP A 304 -5.68 -20.25 -25.01
CA ASP A 304 -6.35 -19.35 -25.96
C ASP A 304 -7.73 -19.86 -26.39
N THR A 305 -8.59 -18.91 -26.77
CA THR A 305 -9.98 -19.17 -27.17
C THR A 305 -10.09 -20.23 -28.28
N TYR A 306 -9.20 -20.18 -29.27
CA TYR A 306 -9.23 -21.14 -30.39
C TYR A 306 -9.01 -22.58 -29.92
N THR A 307 -7.98 -22.83 -29.10
CA THR A 307 -7.67 -24.18 -28.62
C THR A 307 -8.80 -24.73 -27.75
N ILE A 308 -9.40 -23.89 -26.90
CA ILE A 308 -10.58 -24.25 -26.09
C ILE A 308 -11.76 -24.63 -27.00
N LEU A 309 -12.04 -23.85 -28.04
CA LEU A 309 -13.13 -24.14 -28.98
C LEU A 309 -12.92 -25.45 -29.75
N GLN A 310 -11.69 -25.74 -30.17
CA GLN A 310 -11.38 -27.02 -30.80
C GLN A 310 -11.59 -28.19 -29.84
N ALA A 311 -11.17 -28.06 -28.59
CA ALA A 311 -11.42 -29.07 -27.56
C ALA A 311 -12.93 -29.24 -27.29
N LEU A 312 -13.68 -28.14 -27.14
CA LEU A 312 -15.13 -28.17 -26.98
C LEU A 312 -15.80 -28.88 -28.16
N ARG A 313 -15.40 -28.58 -29.39
CA ARG A 313 -15.91 -29.25 -30.59
C ARG A 313 -15.68 -30.75 -30.55
N GLU A 314 -14.50 -31.19 -30.14
CA GLU A 314 -14.19 -32.61 -30.00
C GLU A 314 -15.07 -33.26 -28.91
N LEU A 315 -15.19 -32.63 -27.74
CA LEU A 315 -15.98 -33.13 -26.63
C LEU A 315 -17.49 -33.19 -26.94
N VAL A 316 -18.01 -32.19 -27.68
CA VAL A 316 -19.40 -32.17 -28.16
C VAL A 316 -19.65 -33.30 -29.16
N ASN A 317 -18.77 -33.45 -30.16
CA ASN A 317 -18.89 -34.51 -31.16
C ASN A 317 -18.83 -35.92 -30.56
N LYS A 318 -18.11 -36.09 -29.44
CA LYS A 318 -18.04 -37.33 -28.67
C LYS A 318 -19.19 -37.52 -27.67
N GLY A 319 -20.05 -36.52 -27.50
CA GLY A 319 -21.17 -36.55 -26.56
C GLY A 319 -20.77 -36.45 -25.08
N TYR A 320 -19.54 -36.02 -24.79
CA TYR A 320 -19.10 -35.83 -23.40
C TYR A 320 -19.67 -34.54 -22.78
N VAL A 321 -19.86 -33.51 -23.60
CA VAL A 321 -20.41 -32.22 -23.18
C VAL A 321 -21.56 -31.83 -24.09
N ALA A 322 -22.51 -31.08 -23.55
CA ALA A 322 -23.65 -30.55 -24.30
C ALA A 322 -23.78 -29.04 -24.07
N LEU A 323 -24.28 -28.35 -25.10
CA LEU A 323 -24.68 -26.96 -24.99
C LEU A 323 -25.85 -26.84 -24.01
N LEU A 324 -25.75 -25.89 -23.09
CA LEU A 324 -26.86 -25.56 -22.20
C LEU A 324 -27.92 -24.77 -22.98
N ASN A 325 -29.05 -25.41 -23.28
CA ASN A 325 -30.17 -24.82 -24.01
C ASN A 325 -31.04 -23.88 -23.13
N ARG A 326 -30.41 -23.04 -22.31
CA ARG A 326 -31.06 -22.00 -21.51
C ARG A 326 -30.31 -20.69 -21.67
N ALA A 327 -31.05 -19.59 -21.71
CA ALA A 327 -30.45 -18.26 -21.83
C ALA A 327 -29.54 -17.92 -20.64
N SER A 328 -29.88 -18.43 -19.45
CA SER A 328 -29.13 -18.25 -18.21
C SER A 328 -29.09 -19.55 -17.40
N PRO A 329 -27.96 -19.88 -16.75
CA PRO A 329 -27.86 -20.98 -15.78
C PRO A 329 -28.46 -20.59 -14.42
N PHE A 330 -28.78 -19.31 -14.23
CA PHE A 330 -29.29 -18.76 -12.99
C PHE A 330 -30.82 -18.84 -12.89
N PRO A 331 -31.38 -18.80 -11.66
CA PRO A 331 -32.83 -18.79 -11.47
C PRO A 331 -33.55 -17.59 -12.10
N CYS A 332 -32.90 -16.42 -12.20
CA CYS A 332 -33.43 -15.20 -12.82
C CYS A 332 -34.83 -14.81 -12.30
N ASN A 333 -35.05 -14.91 -10.99
CA ASN A 333 -36.37 -14.71 -10.39
C ASN A 333 -36.73 -13.23 -10.15
N GLY A 334 -35.82 -12.29 -10.45
CA GLY A 334 -36.00 -10.86 -10.23
C GLY A 334 -36.06 -10.42 -8.76
N GLN A 335 -35.84 -11.33 -7.81
CA GLN A 335 -36.00 -11.07 -6.38
C GLN A 335 -34.67 -11.24 -5.64
N LEU A 336 -34.16 -10.13 -5.11
CA LEU A 336 -33.00 -10.13 -4.22
C LEU A 336 -33.23 -11.01 -2.99
N GLY A 337 -32.14 -11.55 -2.45
CA GLY A 337 -32.15 -12.35 -1.24
C GLY A 337 -32.58 -11.56 -0.01
N THR A 338 -32.77 -12.23 1.12
CA THR A 338 -32.96 -11.53 2.39
C THR A 338 -31.65 -10.87 2.82
N PRO A 339 -31.68 -9.65 3.39
CA PRO A 339 -30.50 -9.03 3.98
C PRO A 339 -29.79 -9.95 4.96
N LEU A 340 -28.47 -10.06 4.82
CA LEU A 340 -27.63 -10.90 5.67
C LEU A 340 -27.39 -10.17 7.00
N VAL A 341 -27.80 -10.79 8.11
CA VAL A 341 -27.68 -10.21 9.44
C VAL A 341 -26.22 -10.34 9.90
N SER A 342 -25.59 -9.19 10.16
CA SER A 342 -24.27 -9.13 10.79
C SER A 342 -24.38 -9.57 12.24
N HIS A 343 -23.56 -10.53 12.63
CA HIS A 343 -23.51 -11.01 14.01
C HIS A 343 -22.21 -10.54 14.66
N THR A 344 -22.31 -9.55 15.55
CA THR A 344 -21.16 -8.98 16.30
C THR A 344 -21.00 -9.58 17.69
N ASP A 345 -21.91 -10.48 18.06
CA ASP A 345 -22.03 -11.15 19.35
C ASP A 345 -21.21 -12.45 19.43
N PHE A 346 -20.47 -12.80 18.38
CA PHE A 346 -19.64 -14.01 18.36
C PHE A 346 -18.22 -13.74 18.81
N ASP A 347 -17.79 -14.46 19.82
CA ASP A 347 -16.38 -14.67 20.08
C ASP A 347 -15.81 -15.56 18.97
N ILE A 348 -14.75 -15.10 18.30
CA ILE A 348 -14.00 -15.86 17.32
C ILE A 348 -12.58 -16.09 17.85
N ASN A 349 -12.23 -17.35 18.06
CA ASN A 349 -10.99 -17.76 18.68
C ASN A 349 -10.09 -18.45 17.64
N PRO A 350 -8.77 -18.21 17.65
CA PRO A 350 -7.84 -18.89 16.75
C PRO A 350 -8.07 -20.41 16.75
N GLY A 351 -8.17 -20.99 15.55
CA GLY A 351 -8.50 -22.40 15.34
C GLY A 351 -9.98 -22.68 15.03
N ASP A 352 -10.88 -21.72 15.27
CA ASP A 352 -12.30 -21.87 14.95
C ASP A 352 -12.51 -22.14 13.46
N SER A 353 -13.42 -23.07 13.14
CA SER A 353 -13.83 -23.32 11.76
C SER A 353 -14.64 -22.14 11.22
N VAL A 354 -14.23 -21.64 10.06
CA VAL A 354 -14.90 -20.58 9.32
C VAL A 354 -15.12 -21.03 7.88
N THR A 355 -16.15 -20.48 7.25
CA THR A 355 -16.51 -20.80 5.86
C THR A 355 -16.68 -19.51 5.09
N ALA A 356 -16.13 -19.44 3.88
CA ALA A 356 -16.43 -18.37 2.95
C ALA A 356 -17.60 -18.75 2.05
N PHE A 357 -18.46 -17.76 1.79
CA PHE A 357 -19.41 -17.80 0.69
C PHE A 357 -19.10 -16.68 -0.29
N TYR A 358 -19.02 -17.02 -1.58
CA TYR A 358 -18.83 -16.04 -2.65
C TYR A 358 -19.38 -16.57 -3.97
N LEU A 359 -19.59 -15.67 -4.92
CA LEU A 359 -19.87 -16.04 -6.31
C LEU A 359 -18.55 -16.11 -7.07
N ASP A 360 -18.33 -17.18 -7.83
CA ASP A 360 -17.13 -17.29 -8.66
C ASP A 360 -17.05 -16.05 -9.60
N PRO A 361 -15.95 -15.28 -9.58
CA PRO A 361 -15.85 -14.02 -10.31
C PRO A 361 -15.89 -14.14 -11.83
N LEU A 362 -15.69 -15.34 -12.40
CA LEU A 362 -15.78 -15.58 -13.84
C LEU A 362 -17.10 -16.26 -14.24
N SER A 363 -17.60 -17.21 -13.44
CA SER A 363 -18.81 -17.97 -13.79
C SER A 363 -20.08 -17.50 -13.11
N GLY A 364 -19.98 -16.76 -12.00
CA GLY A 364 -21.12 -16.39 -11.15
C GLY A 364 -21.65 -17.53 -10.28
N ALA A 365 -21.03 -18.71 -10.32
CA ALA A 365 -21.49 -19.88 -9.55
C ALA A 365 -21.30 -19.68 -8.04
N ALA A 366 -22.31 -20.03 -7.26
CA ALA A 366 -22.24 -20.00 -5.80
C ALA A 366 -21.21 -21.01 -5.27
N THR A 367 -20.24 -20.52 -4.50
CA THR A 367 -19.10 -21.30 -4.01
C THR A 367 -18.99 -21.22 -2.49
N TRP A 368 -18.77 -22.37 -1.86
CA TRP A 368 -18.47 -22.51 -0.44
C TRP A 368 -17.05 -23.03 -0.27
N GLN A 369 -16.28 -22.41 0.61
CA GLN A 369 -14.94 -22.90 0.97
C GLN A 369 -14.74 -22.86 2.47
N GLN A 370 -14.14 -23.90 3.03
CA GLN A 370 -13.87 -24.00 4.45
C GLN A 370 -12.42 -23.69 4.76
N GLY A 371 -12.19 -23.23 5.99
CA GLY A 371 -10.88 -22.99 6.55
C GLY A 371 -10.99 -22.72 8.04
N THR A 372 -9.96 -22.08 8.57
CA THR A 372 -9.83 -21.79 9.99
C THR A 372 -9.51 -20.31 10.20
N PHE A 373 -10.04 -19.77 11.29
CA PHE A 373 -9.67 -18.45 11.77
C PHE A 373 -8.29 -18.55 12.41
N PHE A 374 -7.39 -17.65 12.04
CA PHE A 374 -5.99 -17.69 12.48
C PHE A 374 -5.71 -16.71 13.63
N GLY A 375 -6.40 -15.57 13.68
CA GLY A 375 -6.21 -14.57 14.72
C GLY A 375 -6.29 -13.14 14.20
N VAL A 376 -5.74 -12.21 14.96
CA VAL A 376 -5.69 -10.78 14.60
C VAL A 376 -4.40 -10.51 13.81
N SER A 377 -4.46 -9.67 12.77
CA SER A 377 -3.27 -9.34 11.97
C SER A 377 -2.26 -8.48 12.74
N SER A 378 -2.74 -7.61 13.62
CA SER A 378 -1.95 -6.75 14.49
C SER A 378 -2.71 -6.38 15.75
N VAL A 379 -2.03 -6.37 16.90
CA VAL A 379 -2.62 -5.95 18.19
C VAL A 379 -3.11 -4.49 18.15
N LEU A 380 -2.47 -3.64 17.34
CA LEU A 380 -2.87 -2.25 17.15
C LEU A 380 -4.17 -2.11 16.35
N GLN A 381 -4.59 -3.15 15.64
CA GLN A 381 -5.74 -3.14 14.75
C GLN A 381 -6.57 -4.41 14.93
N PRO A 382 -7.30 -4.51 16.05
CA PRO A 382 -8.04 -5.73 16.42
C PRO A 382 -9.13 -6.14 15.42
N LYS A 383 -9.53 -5.23 14.52
CA LYS A 383 -10.58 -5.46 13.51
C LYS A 383 -10.05 -6.04 12.20
N ASN A 384 -8.73 -6.02 11.99
CA ASN A 384 -8.08 -6.71 10.88
C ASN A 384 -7.76 -8.13 11.33
N LEU A 385 -8.44 -9.09 10.72
CA LEU A 385 -8.47 -10.49 11.13
C LEU A 385 -7.85 -11.37 10.05
N LEU A 386 -7.34 -12.55 10.44
CA LEU A 386 -6.65 -13.50 9.57
C LEU A 386 -7.41 -14.82 9.49
N HIS A 387 -7.46 -15.41 8.30
CA HIS A 387 -8.02 -16.74 8.05
C HIS A 387 -7.20 -17.52 7.00
N THR A 388 -7.50 -18.80 6.85
CA THR A 388 -6.79 -19.72 5.93
C THR A 388 -7.58 -20.08 4.68
N ILE A 389 -8.82 -19.58 4.53
CA ILE A 389 -9.70 -19.89 3.38
C ILE A 389 -9.12 -19.33 2.06
N PRO A 390 -8.86 -20.18 1.04
CA PRO A 390 -8.20 -19.78 -0.21
C PRO A 390 -9.16 -19.19 -1.25
N ILE A 391 -9.48 -17.91 -1.11
CA ILE A 391 -10.42 -17.20 -1.98
C ILE A 391 -9.67 -16.61 -3.20
N LEU A 392 -10.32 -16.62 -4.37
CA LEU A 392 -9.78 -16.05 -5.61
C LEU A 392 -9.64 -14.52 -5.50
N PRO A 393 -8.60 -13.88 -6.09
CA PRO A 393 -8.40 -12.43 -5.99
C PRO A 393 -9.59 -11.58 -6.47
N GLY A 394 -10.31 -12.03 -7.51
CA GLY A 394 -11.53 -11.36 -8.00
C GLY A 394 -12.73 -11.43 -7.05
N ALA A 395 -12.65 -12.19 -5.97
CA ALA A 395 -13.70 -12.36 -4.97
C ALA A 395 -13.44 -11.56 -3.68
N ALA A 396 -12.63 -10.50 -3.75
CA ALA A 396 -12.57 -9.49 -2.69
C ALA A 396 -13.99 -8.95 -2.39
N GLY A 397 -14.31 -8.83 -1.09
CA GLY A 397 -15.67 -8.57 -0.62
C GLY A 397 -16.50 -9.82 -0.32
N ALA A 398 -15.94 -11.03 -0.49
CA ALA A 398 -16.56 -12.29 -0.11
C ALA A 398 -16.95 -12.33 1.38
N LEU A 399 -18.02 -13.07 1.68
CA LEU A 399 -18.54 -13.24 3.03
C LEU A 399 -17.69 -14.27 3.78
N ILE A 400 -17.25 -13.94 4.99
CA ILE A 400 -16.72 -14.93 5.93
C ILE A 400 -17.73 -15.20 7.02
N LEU A 401 -18.03 -16.49 7.21
CA LEU A 401 -19.11 -16.97 8.04
C LEU A 401 -18.57 -17.91 9.12
N LYS A 402 -19.16 -17.83 10.33
CA LYS A 402 -19.03 -18.83 11.39
C LYS A 402 -20.42 -19.38 11.68
N ASN A 403 -20.62 -20.69 11.59
CA ASN A 403 -21.95 -21.32 11.73
C ASN A 403 -23.02 -20.67 10.84
N TYR A 404 -22.68 -20.38 9.58
CA TYR A 404 -23.53 -19.69 8.60
C TYR A 404 -23.95 -18.25 8.97
N LYS A 405 -23.31 -17.65 9.97
CA LYS A 405 -23.53 -16.26 10.38
C LYS A 405 -22.37 -15.39 9.95
N LEU A 406 -22.67 -14.19 9.46
CA LEU A 406 -21.68 -13.25 8.97
C LEU A 406 -20.80 -12.69 10.09
N VAL A 407 -19.50 -12.95 10.01
CA VAL A 407 -18.48 -12.48 10.98
C VAL A 407 -17.46 -11.52 10.35
N GLY A 408 -17.22 -11.59 9.04
CA GLY A 408 -16.27 -10.70 8.38
C GLY A 408 -16.39 -10.63 6.87
N VAL A 409 -15.62 -9.72 6.29
CA VAL A 409 -15.55 -9.46 4.84
C VAL A 409 -14.13 -9.71 4.38
N HIS A 410 -13.96 -10.59 3.39
CA HIS A 410 -12.65 -10.95 2.85
C HIS A 410 -11.98 -9.77 2.13
N GLY A 411 -10.74 -9.45 2.49
CA GLY A 411 -9.93 -8.37 1.92
C GLY A 411 -8.97 -8.83 0.81
N GLY A 412 -8.31 -9.98 1.00
CA GLY A 412 -7.34 -10.51 0.04
C GLY A 412 -6.29 -11.41 0.70
N ALA A 413 -5.34 -11.90 -0.11
CA ALA A 413 -4.22 -12.69 0.38
C ALA A 413 -3.14 -11.79 1.00
N ILE A 414 -2.54 -12.25 2.09
CA ILE A 414 -1.43 -11.57 2.75
C ILE A 414 -0.13 -12.23 2.32
N ALA A 415 0.84 -11.42 1.89
CA ALA A 415 2.18 -11.90 1.63
C ALA A 415 2.77 -12.48 2.93
N PRO A 416 3.24 -13.75 2.94
CA PRO A 416 3.85 -14.32 4.12
C PRO A 416 5.04 -13.46 4.54
N LYS A 417 5.14 -13.15 5.83
CA LYS A 417 6.29 -12.40 6.33
C LYS A 417 7.55 -13.24 6.10
N PRO A 418 8.71 -12.66 5.70
CA PRO A 418 9.89 -13.45 5.42
C PRO A 418 10.30 -14.30 6.64
N GLY A 419 10.37 -15.62 6.46
CA GLY A 419 10.66 -16.60 7.52
C GLY A 419 9.43 -17.23 8.20
N GLN A 420 8.21 -16.83 7.83
CA GLN A 420 6.99 -17.53 8.23
C GLN A 420 6.80 -18.78 7.37
N GLU A 421 6.38 -19.90 7.97
CA GLU A 421 6.01 -21.11 7.21
C GLU A 421 4.98 -20.77 6.13
N SER A 422 5.04 -21.50 5.01
CA SER A 422 4.32 -21.22 3.76
C SER A 422 2.78 -21.29 3.81
N GLN A 423 2.17 -21.24 5.00
CA GLN A 423 0.73 -21.20 5.11
C GLN A 423 0.22 -19.87 4.54
N ARG A 424 -0.47 -19.95 3.41
CA ARG A 424 -1.11 -18.79 2.78
C ARG A 424 -2.22 -18.27 3.69
N LEU A 425 -2.01 -17.09 4.23
CA LEU A 425 -2.98 -16.40 5.06
C LEU A 425 -3.71 -15.33 4.25
N PHE A 426 -4.93 -15.07 4.65
CA PHE A 426 -5.83 -14.12 4.02
C PHE A 426 -6.39 -13.20 5.10
N GLN A 427 -6.56 -11.92 4.75
CA GLN A 427 -7.15 -10.95 5.64
C GLN A 427 -8.67 -10.91 5.47
N MET A 428 -9.36 -10.66 6.57
CA MET A 428 -10.75 -10.20 6.57
C MET A 428 -10.93 -9.02 7.51
N MET A 429 -11.90 -8.17 7.20
CA MET A 429 -12.40 -7.15 8.10
C MET A 429 -13.48 -7.72 9.01
N TRP A 430 -13.35 -7.53 10.32
CA TRP A 430 -14.40 -7.85 11.30
C TRP A 430 -15.69 -7.07 10.96
N ILE A 431 -16.86 -7.72 10.92
CA ILE A 431 -18.13 -7.10 10.49
C ILE A 431 -18.64 -5.96 11.39
N GLY A 432 -18.46 -6.07 12.70
CA GLY A 432 -18.63 -4.98 13.68
C GLY A 432 -17.86 -3.69 13.40
N ALA A 433 -16.88 -3.65 12.49
CA ALA A 433 -16.33 -2.39 11.99
C ALA A 433 -17.40 -1.52 11.27
N LEU A 434 -18.50 -2.11 10.80
CA LEU A 434 -19.65 -1.36 10.29
C LEU A 434 -20.31 -0.46 11.34
N LEU A 435 -20.23 -0.81 12.63
CA LEU A 435 -20.82 -0.02 13.70
C LEU A 435 -20.13 1.36 13.80
N ASP A 436 -18.81 1.39 13.65
CA ASP A 436 -18.01 2.62 13.65
C ASP A 436 -18.39 3.55 12.51
N MET A 437 -18.74 2.98 11.35
CA MET A 437 -19.20 3.74 10.19
C MET A 437 -20.60 4.33 10.40
N SER A 438 -21.46 3.66 11.18
CA SER A 438 -22.83 4.09 11.44
C SER A 438 -22.96 5.15 12.52
N ALA A 439 -22.12 5.10 13.56
CA ALA A 439 -22.23 5.96 14.76
C ALA A 439 -21.98 7.45 14.49
N ARG A 440 -21.22 7.80 13.45
CA ARG A 440 -20.92 9.21 13.13
C ARG A 440 -22.01 9.93 12.33
N LYS A 441 -22.84 9.23 11.54
CA LYS A 441 -23.96 9.88 10.81
C LYS A 441 -24.99 10.51 11.76
N LEU A 442 -25.09 10.03 13.00
CA LEU A 442 -25.89 10.65 14.05
C LEU A 442 -25.33 11.99 14.57
N ARG A 443 -24.04 12.30 14.33
CA ARG A 443 -23.45 13.60 14.66
C ARG A 443 -23.52 14.60 13.50
N THR A 444 -23.43 14.14 12.26
CA THR A 444 -23.43 15.02 11.06
C THR A 444 -24.84 15.35 10.55
N ALA A 445 -25.86 14.54 10.84
CA ALA A 445 -27.23 14.83 10.42
C ALA A 445 -27.91 16.00 11.15
N GLN A 446 -27.26 16.58 12.17
CA GLN A 446 -27.76 17.75 12.89
C GLN A 446 -27.27 19.09 12.29
N GLU A 447 -26.38 19.07 11.31
CA GLU A 447 -25.78 20.27 10.71
C GLU A 447 -25.70 20.13 9.17
N GLY A 448 -26.73 20.60 8.46
CA GLY A 448 -26.64 20.96 7.04
C GLY A 448 -27.25 19.97 6.04
N ALA A 449 -28.53 20.14 5.74
CA ALA A 449 -29.11 19.74 4.46
C ALA A 449 -29.18 20.98 3.54
N GLU A 450 -29.06 20.75 2.22
CA GLU A 450 -29.19 21.68 1.07
C GLU A 450 -27.86 22.24 0.47
N GLU A 451 -27.38 21.65 -0.63
CA GLU A 451 -27.60 22.11 -2.02
C GLU A 451 -26.72 21.28 -3.00
N GLU A 452 -27.34 20.85 -4.10
CA GLU A 452 -26.81 19.95 -5.13
C GLU A 452 -26.34 20.79 -6.33
N THR A 453 -25.03 21.04 -6.47
CA THR A 453 -24.43 21.51 -7.75
C THR A 453 -22.99 21.02 -7.94
N ASP A 454 -22.75 20.43 -9.12
CA ASP A 454 -21.49 20.21 -9.86
C ASP A 454 -20.25 19.65 -9.12
N GLY A 455 -20.25 18.33 -8.87
CA GLY A 455 -19.20 17.61 -8.16
C GLY A 455 -18.03 17.03 -8.97
N ILE A 456 -17.89 17.29 -10.28
CA ILE A 456 -16.90 16.56 -11.10
C ILE A 456 -15.66 17.38 -11.46
N ALA A 457 -15.81 18.68 -11.75
CA ALA A 457 -14.66 19.61 -11.90
C ALA A 457 -13.79 19.71 -10.62
N GLY A 458 -14.35 19.28 -9.49
CA GLY A 458 -13.66 19.07 -8.24
C GLY A 458 -12.79 17.83 -8.21
N LEU A 459 -13.09 16.72 -8.89
CA LEU A 459 -12.41 15.43 -8.67
C LEU A 459 -10.89 15.52 -8.81
N ARG A 460 -10.33 16.15 -9.85
CA ARG A 460 -8.86 16.28 -9.93
C ARG A 460 -8.32 17.28 -8.93
N THR A 461 -8.95 18.45 -8.83
CA THR A 461 -8.54 19.55 -7.94
C THR A 461 -8.75 19.21 -6.47
N LYS A 462 -9.63 18.26 -6.15
CA LYS A 462 -10.11 17.81 -4.84
C LYS A 462 -9.66 16.39 -4.53
N LEU A 463 -9.21 15.59 -5.48
CA LEU A 463 -8.29 14.46 -5.23
C LEU A 463 -6.87 14.97 -5.02
N GLU A 464 -6.46 15.99 -5.79
CA GLU A 464 -5.24 16.76 -5.52
C GLU A 464 -5.43 17.60 -4.24
N SER A 465 -6.62 18.19 -3.99
CA SER A 465 -6.94 18.87 -2.72
C SER A 465 -7.35 17.98 -1.57
N GLU A 466 -7.68 16.70 -1.72
CA GLU A 466 -7.80 15.76 -0.60
C GLU A 466 -6.43 15.13 -0.36
N SER A 467 -5.59 14.98 -1.38
CA SER A 467 -4.15 14.72 -1.17
C SER A 467 -3.43 15.90 -0.51
N THR A 468 -3.89 17.15 -0.71
CA THR A 468 -3.33 18.36 -0.07
C THR A 468 -4.18 18.93 1.09
N ALA A 469 -5.43 18.50 1.31
CA ALA A 469 -6.26 18.85 2.49
C ALA A 469 -6.38 17.71 3.50
N ALA A 470 -6.12 16.44 3.15
CA ALA A 470 -5.62 15.48 4.12
C ALA A 470 -4.18 15.82 4.55
N ALA A 471 -3.49 16.69 3.81
CA ALA A 471 -2.32 17.41 4.32
C ALA A 471 -2.71 18.66 5.14
N ALA A 472 -4.00 19.02 5.26
CA ALA A 472 -4.48 20.14 6.08
C ALA A 472 -5.23 19.69 7.35
N GLU A 473 -5.65 18.43 7.48
CA GLU A 473 -6.03 17.86 8.79
C GLU A 473 -4.74 17.52 9.58
N LYS A 474 -4.25 18.56 10.27
CA LYS A 474 -2.93 18.70 10.92
C LYS A 474 -1.75 18.61 9.95
N ALA A 475 -1.54 19.71 9.21
CA ALA A 475 -0.34 20.10 8.45
C ALA A 475 0.87 19.18 8.62
N ALA A 476 0.88 18.07 7.89
CA ALA A 476 2.02 17.17 7.84
C ALA A 476 3.03 17.75 6.85
N LEU A 477 4.15 18.25 7.35
CA LEU A 477 5.25 18.80 6.56
C LEU A 477 6.00 17.65 5.90
N GLN A 478 6.15 17.71 4.59
CA GLN A 478 6.85 16.68 3.85
C GLN A 478 8.36 16.95 3.87
N CYS A 479 9.15 15.97 4.30
CA CYS A 479 10.60 16.08 4.32
C CYS A 479 11.13 16.25 2.88
N PRO A 480 11.91 17.31 2.58
CA PRO A 480 12.36 17.58 1.22
C PRO A 480 13.37 16.53 0.70
N ASN A 481 14.07 15.83 1.60
CA ASN A 481 15.09 14.85 1.20
C ASN A 481 14.50 13.45 0.93
N CYS A 482 13.70 12.89 1.86
CA CYS A 482 13.16 11.53 1.71
C CYS A 482 11.65 11.46 1.45
N MET A 483 10.98 12.61 1.32
CA MET A 483 9.54 12.73 1.05
C MET A 483 8.61 12.13 2.13
N SER A 484 9.14 11.78 3.31
CA SER A 484 8.35 11.31 4.45
C SER A 484 7.58 12.45 5.11
N PHE A 485 6.39 12.14 5.63
CA PHE A 485 5.51 13.14 6.23
C PHE A 485 5.81 13.28 7.71
N ASN A 486 5.98 14.52 8.17
CA ASN A 486 6.37 14.89 9.52
C ASN A 486 5.27 15.77 10.11
N SER A 487 4.88 15.52 11.36
CA SER A 487 3.75 16.24 11.98
C SER A 487 4.07 17.68 12.40
N LYS A 488 5.35 18.08 12.42
CA LYS A 488 5.85 19.42 12.80
C LYS A 488 7.18 19.73 12.10
N PRO A 489 7.58 21.02 12.00
CA PRO A 489 8.90 21.41 11.52
C PRO A 489 9.98 20.90 12.49
N GLY A 490 11.13 20.49 11.98
CA GLY A 490 12.20 19.82 12.73
C GLY A 490 12.84 18.66 11.94
N PRO A 491 13.79 17.90 12.52
CA PRO A 491 14.46 16.81 11.84
C PRO A 491 13.47 15.74 11.42
N CYS A 492 13.55 15.38 10.14
CA CYS A 492 12.69 14.41 9.53
C CYS A 492 12.77 13.07 10.27
N ILE A 493 11.64 12.53 10.75
CA ILE A 493 11.56 11.26 11.50
C ILE A 493 12.17 10.06 10.75
N THR A 494 12.28 10.12 9.42
CA THR A 494 12.85 9.02 8.61
C THR A 494 14.34 9.22 8.26
N CYS A 495 14.79 10.41 7.89
CA CYS A 495 16.17 10.63 7.40
C CYS A 495 16.96 11.70 8.15
N GLY A 496 16.38 12.30 9.20
CA GLY A 496 17.02 13.33 10.02
C GLY A 496 17.13 14.72 9.40
N THR A 497 16.73 14.91 8.13
CA THR A 497 16.78 16.21 7.45
C THR A 497 15.83 17.22 8.09
N GLU A 498 16.33 18.37 8.50
CA GLU A 498 15.54 19.40 9.17
C GLU A 498 14.52 20.06 8.23
N ILE A 499 13.28 20.14 8.69
CA ILE A 499 12.12 20.64 7.95
C ILE A 499 11.74 21.99 8.54
N GLU A 500 11.88 23.07 7.78
CA GLU A 500 11.62 24.42 8.28
C GLU A 500 10.12 24.75 8.36
N ALA A 501 9.76 25.62 9.31
CA ALA A 501 8.38 26.09 9.49
C ALA A 501 8.02 27.15 8.43
N PRO A 502 6.77 27.20 7.93
CA PRO A 502 6.35 28.29 7.06
C PRO A 502 6.41 29.65 7.80
N PRO A 503 6.80 30.75 7.12
CA PRO A 503 7.02 32.05 7.75
C PRO A 503 5.74 32.63 8.35
N GLU A 504 5.84 33.28 9.52
CA GLU A 504 4.71 33.90 10.21
C GLU A 504 4.08 35.05 9.38
N GLU A 505 2.75 35.04 9.25
CA GLU A 505 2.03 36.15 8.62
C GLU A 505 2.08 37.41 9.51
N VAL A 506 2.59 38.50 8.93
CA VAL A 506 2.70 39.82 9.57
C VAL A 506 1.33 40.33 9.98
N VAL A 507 1.13 40.55 11.29
CA VAL A 507 -0.09 41.15 11.84
C VAL A 507 -0.13 42.64 11.45
N PRO A 508 -1.15 43.12 10.74
CA PRO A 508 -1.22 44.54 10.35
C PRO A 508 -1.45 45.43 11.58
N GLU A 509 -0.65 46.49 11.71
CA GLU A 509 -0.68 47.44 12.84
C GLU A 509 -1.92 48.34 12.85
N ASN A 510 -2.62 48.44 11.71
CA ASN A 510 -3.77 49.33 11.56
C ASN A 510 -5.05 48.72 12.16
N LYS A 511 -5.75 49.46 13.02
CA LYS A 511 -6.96 48.99 13.75
C LYS A 511 -8.08 48.53 12.80
N VAL A 512 -8.18 49.10 11.60
CA VAL A 512 -9.18 48.70 10.60
C VAL A 512 -8.81 47.36 9.94
N GLU A 513 -7.53 47.19 9.61
CA GLU A 513 -7.01 45.95 9.03
C GLU A 513 -6.95 44.81 10.06
N MET A 514 -6.77 45.13 11.34
CA MET A 514 -6.79 44.13 12.41
C MET A 514 -8.19 43.52 12.62
N VAL A 515 -9.26 44.28 12.35
CA VAL A 515 -10.65 43.76 12.38
C VAL A 515 -10.89 42.84 11.19
N VAL A 516 -10.39 43.19 10.01
CA VAL A 516 -10.45 42.35 8.80
C VAL A 516 -9.61 41.08 8.97
N TYR A 517 -8.40 41.20 9.54
CA TYR A 517 -7.51 40.08 9.86
C TYR A 517 -8.15 39.13 10.89
N LYS A 518 -8.77 39.67 11.95
CA LYS A 518 -9.50 38.87 12.94
C LYS A 518 -10.75 38.20 12.37
N ALA A 519 -11.50 38.88 11.50
CA ALA A 519 -12.64 38.30 10.80
C ALA A 519 -12.20 37.18 9.84
N LYS A 520 -11.07 37.35 9.15
CA LYS A 520 -10.46 36.34 8.27
C LYS A 520 -9.98 35.12 9.08
N LYS A 521 -9.30 35.34 10.21
CA LYS A 521 -8.91 34.26 11.14
C LYS A 521 -10.11 33.53 11.75
N LEU A 522 -11.20 34.23 12.06
CA LEU A 522 -12.45 33.60 12.54
C LEU A 522 -13.14 32.80 11.43
N LYS A 523 -13.11 33.29 10.20
CA LYS A 523 -13.62 32.60 9.02
C LYS A 523 -12.85 31.31 8.73
N GLU A 524 -11.53 31.34 8.79
CA GLU A 524 -10.66 30.17 8.58
C GLU A 524 -10.78 29.16 9.73
N LYS A 525 -10.88 29.63 10.98
CA LYS A 525 -10.99 28.77 12.16
C LYS A 525 -12.33 28.02 12.25
N TYR A 526 -13.41 28.59 11.74
CA TYR A 526 -14.76 28.03 11.88
C TYR A 526 -15.46 27.71 10.54
N ASN A 527 -14.76 27.87 9.42
CA ASN A 527 -15.20 27.56 8.05
C ASN A 527 -16.61 28.09 7.69
N VAL A 528 -16.92 29.31 8.10
CA VAL A 528 -18.25 29.95 7.93
C VAL A 528 -18.25 30.95 6.76
N THR A 529 -19.36 31.02 6.02
CA THR A 529 -19.50 31.99 4.92
C THR A 529 -19.73 33.42 5.43
N ASN A 530 -19.40 34.44 4.63
CA ASN A 530 -19.57 35.85 5.00
C ASN A 530 -21.03 36.20 5.39
N LYS A 531 -22.02 35.45 4.88
CA LYS A 531 -23.45 35.61 5.22
C LYS A 531 -23.79 35.07 6.62
N GLN A 532 -23.14 34.00 7.08
CA GLN A 532 -23.35 33.42 8.41
C GLN A 532 -22.72 34.25 9.52
N LEU A 533 -21.59 34.93 9.23
CA LEU A 533 -20.90 35.80 10.20
C LEU A 533 -21.72 37.06 10.55
N VAL A 534 -22.51 37.56 9.62
CA VAL A 534 -23.42 38.71 9.83
C VAL A 534 -24.64 38.31 10.67
N ILE A 535 -25.09 37.05 10.58
CA ILE A 535 -26.23 36.53 11.36
C ILE A 535 -25.79 36.19 12.81
N ALA A 536 -24.58 35.66 12.99
CA ALA A 536 -24.04 35.33 14.31
C ALA A 536 -23.68 36.56 15.16
N GLY A 537 -23.38 37.71 14.52
CA GLY A 537 -23.06 38.97 15.21
C GLY A 537 -24.24 39.63 15.94
N ALA A 538 -25.46 39.09 15.83
CA ALA A 538 -26.66 39.75 16.34
C ALA A 538 -27.38 39.06 17.51
N VAL A 539 -27.05 37.82 17.92
CA VAL A 539 -27.98 37.08 18.83
C VAL A 539 -27.38 36.32 20.04
N VAL A 540 -26.10 35.94 20.14
CA VAL A 540 -25.71 35.01 21.23
C VAL A 540 -24.39 35.36 21.91
N ALA A 541 -24.46 36.21 22.94
CA ALA A 541 -23.46 36.32 24.00
C ALA A 541 -24.19 36.43 25.35
N LEU A 542 -23.79 35.59 26.33
CA LEU A 542 -24.45 35.25 27.62
C LEU A 542 -25.61 34.25 27.46
N PRO A 543 -25.47 32.92 27.71
CA PRO A 543 -25.09 32.37 29.02
C PRO A 543 -24.53 30.90 29.01
N LEU A 544 -23.21 30.69 28.88
CA LEU A 544 -22.63 29.32 28.84
C LEU A 544 -21.43 29.12 29.78
N VAL A 545 -21.37 29.91 30.86
CA VAL A 545 -20.28 29.89 31.86
C VAL A 545 -20.77 29.46 33.26
N MET A 546 -21.99 28.93 33.41
CA MET A 546 -22.60 28.62 34.73
C MET A 546 -23.08 27.16 34.95
N MET A 547 -22.63 26.18 34.16
CA MET A 547 -22.96 24.75 34.40
C MET A 547 -21.74 23.80 34.40
N MET A 548 -20.61 24.20 35.02
CA MET A 548 -19.44 23.32 35.23
C MET A 548 -19.00 23.22 36.70
N MET A 549 -19.95 23.16 37.64
CA MET A 549 -19.68 22.91 39.05
C MET A 549 -20.77 22.00 39.64
N CYS A 550 -20.72 20.68 39.40
CA CYS A 550 -21.37 19.63 40.21
C CYS A 550 -21.08 18.23 39.61
N SER A 551 -20.08 17.51 40.14
CA SER A 551 -20.00 16.05 39.96
C SER A 551 -19.32 15.40 41.18
N SER A 552 -20.11 14.62 41.90
CA SER A 552 -19.73 13.81 43.08
C SER A 552 -19.23 12.41 42.67
N PRO A 553 -18.53 11.67 43.56
CA PRO A 553 -17.84 10.42 43.21
C PRO A 553 -18.72 9.16 43.32
N GLN A 554 -18.45 8.17 42.46
CA GLN A 554 -19.12 6.85 42.41
C GLN A 554 -18.39 5.78 43.25
N PRO A 555 -19.09 4.84 43.90
CA PRO A 555 -18.52 3.78 44.76
C PRO A 555 -18.20 2.47 44.00
N PRO A 556 -17.45 1.52 44.60
CA PRO A 556 -16.90 0.35 43.92
C PRO A 556 -17.86 -0.85 43.89
N THR A 557 -17.69 -1.74 42.91
CA THR A 557 -18.47 -2.99 42.75
C THR A 557 -17.54 -4.21 42.90
N PRO A 558 -17.99 -5.36 43.44
CA PRO A 558 -17.15 -6.40 44.03
C PRO A 558 -16.75 -7.52 43.05
N GLY A 559 -15.64 -8.20 43.38
CA GLY A 559 -15.09 -9.34 42.67
C GLY A 559 -15.89 -10.63 42.82
N VAL A 560 -15.95 -11.40 41.73
CA VAL A 560 -16.56 -12.74 41.64
C VAL A 560 -15.44 -13.79 41.64
N LYS A 561 -15.70 -14.90 42.34
CA LYS A 561 -14.83 -16.07 42.51
C LYS A 561 -15.02 -17.06 41.36
N ASP A 562 -13.93 -17.63 40.85
CA ASP A 562 -13.95 -18.78 39.95
C ASP A 562 -13.97 -20.12 40.71
N GLY A 563 -14.71 -21.08 40.17
CA GLY A 563 -14.69 -22.48 40.57
C GLY A 563 -15.29 -23.40 39.49
N GLY A 564 -14.61 -24.52 39.21
CA GLY A 564 -15.12 -25.67 38.43
C GLY A 564 -14.29 -26.01 37.18
N THR A 565 -13.28 -26.89 37.25
CA THR A 565 -13.29 -28.37 37.04
C THR A 565 -13.54 -28.87 35.60
N GLY A 566 -12.44 -29.10 34.87
CA GLY A 566 -12.02 -30.40 34.30
C GLY A 566 -12.73 -31.01 33.07
N THR A 567 -11.94 -31.31 32.02
CA THR A 567 -11.75 -32.67 31.44
C THR A 567 -10.50 -32.68 30.53
N ALA A 568 -9.62 -33.66 30.73
CA ALA A 568 -8.30 -33.78 30.12
C ALA A 568 -8.28 -34.68 28.88
N THR A 569 -7.47 -34.31 27.89
CA THR A 569 -6.96 -35.20 26.84
C THR A 569 -5.44 -35.04 26.75
N ASP A 570 -4.74 -36.16 26.81
CA ASP A 570 -3.28 -36.29 26.86
C ASP A 570 -2.56 -35.51 25.75
N THR A 571 -2.02 -34.35 26.13
CA THR A 571 -0.83 -33.76 25.54
C THR A 571 0.10 -33.56 26.73
N ALA A 572 1.36 -33.99 26.66
CA ALA A 572 2.31 -33.83 27.76
C ALA A 572 2.20 -32.41 28.32
N ALA A 573 1.76 -32.29 29.58
CA ALA A 573 1.46 -31.00 30.18
C ALA A 573 2.71 -30.11 30.05
N PRO A 574 2.58 -28.87 29.55
CA PRO A 574 3.73 -27.98 29.43
C PRO A 574 4.40 -27.88 30.79
N THR A 575 5.70 -28.14 30.84
CA THR A 575 6.51 -27.95 32.05
C THR A 575 6.30 -26.51 32.50
N VAL A 576 5.63 -26.31 33.64
CA VAL A 576 5.36 -24.96 34.15
C VAL A 576 6.65 -24.46 34.77
N HIS A 577 7.42 -23.70 33.99
CA HIS A 577 8.62 -23.03 34.47
C HIS A 577 8.23 -21.85 35.36
N GLN A 578 8.80 -21.78 36.57
CA GLN A 578 8.62 -20.64 37.47
C GLN A 578 9.58 -19.51 37.10
N ASN A 579 9.11 -18.27 37.11
CA ASN A 579 9.98 -17.11 36.90
C ASN A 579 10.92 -16.94 38.09
N SER A 580 12.22 -16.75 37.82
CA SER A 580 13.16 -16.33 38.85
C SER A 580 12.92 -14.88 39.26
N ASP A 581 12.63 -14.66 40.55
CA ASP A 581 12.41 -13.32 41.11
C ASP A 581 13.61 -12.40 40.90
N LYS A 582 14.83 -12.94 41.03
CA LYS A 582 16.06 -12.19 40.85
C LYS A 582 16.27 -11.79 39.38
N ALA A 583 15.97 -12.68 38.45
CA ALA A 583 16.05 -12.39 37.01
C ALA A 583 15.01 -11.35 36.59
N MET A 584 13.79 -11.48 37.10
CA MET A 584 12.71 -10.50 36.91
C MET A 584 13.11 -9.13 37.47
N GLN A 585 13.66 -9.08 38.68
CA GLN A 585 14.14 -7.83 39.30
C GLN A 585 15.21 -7.18 38.42
N ASN A 586 16.22 -7.94 37.98
CA ASN A 586 17.26 -7.42 37.10
C ASN A 586 16.70 -6.91 35.76
N ALA A 587 15.73 -7.62 35.17
CA ALA A 587 15.11 -7.22 33.90
C ALA A 587 14.36 -5.88 34.02
N VAL A 588 13.59 -5.70 35.10
CA VAL A 588 12.85 -4.47 35.36
C VAL A 588 13.80 -3.33 35.72
N GLU A 589 14.75 -3.58 36.64
CA GLU A 589 15.67 -2.56 37.16
C GLU A 589 16.63 -2.03 36.08
N TYR A 590 17.28 -2.92 35.33
CA TYR A 590 18.35 -2.52 34.41
C TYR A 590 17.88 -2.31 32.98
N ALA A 591 16.97 -3.15 32.46
CA ALA A 591 16.49 -3.03 31.08
C ALA A 591 15.18 -2.24 30.95
N GLY A 592 14.45 -2.05 32.06
CA GLY A 592 13.13 -1.40 32.03
C GLY A 592 12.06 -2.30 31.37
N PHE A 593 12.25 -3.62 31.43
CA PHE A 593 11.33 -4.60 30.87
C PHE A 593 10.09 -4.77 31.75
N LYS A 594 9.03 -5.36 31.19
CA LYS A 594 7.86 -5.81 31.96
C LYS A 594 8.24 -6.90 32.95
N ALA A 595 7.64 -6.87 34.15
CA ALA A 595 7.85 -7.88 35.18
C ALA A 595 7.27 -9.26 34.80
N THR A 596 6.29 -9.30 33.90
CA THR A 596 5.68 -10.56 33.42
C THR A 596 6.12 -10.83 31.99
N PRO A 597 6.77 -11.97 31.70
CA PRO A 597 7.15 -12.33 30.34
C PRO A 597 5.91 -12.75 29.52
N PRO A 598 5.98 -12.74 28.17
CA PRO A 598 4.88 -13.17 27.33
C PRO A 598 4.58 -14.67 27.52
N PRO A 599 3.36 -15.13 27.17
CA PRO A 599 2.99 -16.54 27.29
C PRO A 599 3.99 -17.48 26.59
N GLY A 600 4.45 -18.51 27.29
CA GLY A 600 5.43 -19.46 26.79
C GLY A 600 6.90 -19.06 26.98
N TYR A 601 7.16 -17.92 27.64
CA TYR A 601 8.49 -17.50 28.09
C TYR A 601 8.54 -17.43 29.62
N TRP A 602 9.74 -17.61 30.18
CA TRP A 602 10.00 -17.38 31.60
C TRP A 602 11.34 -16.67 31.82
N PHE A 603 11.45 -16.00 32.96
CA PHE A 603 12.69 -15.40 33.45
C PHE A 603 13.58 -16.44 34.14
N GLU A 604 14.82 -16.54 33.71
CA GLU A 604 15.82 -17.46 34.26
C GLU A 604 16.95 -16.70 34.95
N ASP A 605 17.38 -17.15 36.14
CA ASP A 605 18.59 -16.60 36.77
C ASP A 605 19.84 -17.09 36.06
N THR A 606 20.47 -16.21 35.29
CA THR A 606 21.72 -16.51 34.58
C THR A 606 22.97 -16.18 35.39
N SER A 607 22.84 -15.69 36.62
CA SER A 607 23.99 -15.41 37.51
C SER A 607 24.94 -16.61 37.67
N PRO A 608 24.47 -17.88 37.76
CA PRO A 608 25.37 -19.03 37.82
C PRO A 608 26.24 -19.20 36.57
N LEU A 609 25.77 -18.72 35.41
CA LEU A 609 26.53 -18.77 34.15
C LEU A 609 27.51 -17.60 34.05
N THR A 610 27.12 -16.42 34.55
CA THR A 610 27.85 -15.16 34.34
C THR A 610 28.78 -14.78 35.49
N GLY A 611 28.74 -15.52 36.60
CA GLY A 611 29.58 -15.31 37.77
C GLY A 611 29.22 -14.02 38.52
N GLU A 612 30.21 -13.15 38.72
CA GLU A 612 30.03 -11.87 39.43
C GLU A 612 29.24 -10.84 38.61
N GLN A 613 29.12 -11.04 37.30
CA GLN A 613 28.43 -10.10 36.42
C GLN A 613 26.91 -10.28 36.53
N LYS A 614 26.20 -9.16 36.79
CA LYS A 614 24.74 -9.13 36.83
C LYS A 614 24.15 -9.51 35.47
N SER A 615 23.18 -10.41 35.48
CA SER A 615 22.53 -10.90 34.26
C SER A 615 21.13 -11.41 34.53
N PHE A 616 20.36 -11.60 33.46
CA PHE A 616 19.11 -12.35 33.48
C PHE A 616 18.86 -13.02 32.13
N GLY A 617 18.04 -14.07 32.11
CA GLY A 617 17.65 -14.80 30.90
C GLY A 617 16.16 -14.72 30.59
N LEU A 618 15.80 -14.81 29.32
CA LEU A 618 14.44 -15.03 28.83
C LEU A 618 14.42 -16.27 27.93
N TYR A 619 13.82 -17.35 28.41
CA TYR A 619 13.86 -18.66 27.74
C TYR A 619 12.47 -19.08 27.27
N SER A 620 12.42 -19.93 26.23
CA SER A 620 11.20 -20.58 25.75
C SER A 620 11.50 -21.93 25.11
N GLU A 621 10.86 -22.99 25.62
CA GLU A 621 10.92 -24.31 24.98
C GLU A 621 10.14 -24.33 23.67
N ARG A 622 8.95 -23.70 23.65
CA ARG A 622 8.08 -23.64 22.47
C ARG A 622 8.75 -22.92 21.30
N ALA A 623 9.49 -21.85 21.58
CA ALA A 623 10.17 -21.06 20.56
C ALA A 623 11.63 -21.52 20.34
N ASN A 624 12.08 -22.59 21.02
CA ASN A 624 13.45 -23.07 21.04
C ASN A 624 14.47 -21.94 21.26
N GLN A 625 14.28 -21.12 22.30
CA GLN A 625 15.00 -19.87 22.49
C GLN A 625 15.61 -19.74 23.87
N LYS A 626 16.85 -19.27 23.89
CA LYS A 626 17.60 -18.87 25.07
C LYS A 626 18.25 -17.51 24.80
N ILE A 627 17.79 -16.47 25.48
CA ILE A 627 18.33 -15.12 25.38
C ILE A 627 18.88 -14.72 26.74
N ILE A 628 20.14 -14.28 26.78
CA ILE A 628 20.84 -13.84 27.99
C ILE A 628 21.14 -12.34 27.84
N PHE A 629 20.89 -11.59 28.91
CA PHE A 629 21.19 -10.17 29.00
C PHE A 629 22.28 -9.97 30.06
N LEU A 630 23.41 -9.42 29.64
CA LEU A 630 24.59 -9.15 30.47
C LEU A 630 24.66 -7.67 30.75
N ILE A 631 24.66 -7.31 32.02
CA ILE A 631 24.71 -5.92 32.46
C ILE A 631 26.16 -5.60 32.80
N TYR A 632 26.73 -4.64 32.09
CA TYR A 632 28.07 -4.11 32.34
C TYR A 632 27.96 -2.79 33.10
N ASP A 633 28.86 -2.57 34.05
CA ASP A 633 28.99 -1.29 34.78
C ASP A 633 29.79 -0.24 33.97
N ASP A 634 30.13 -0.56 32.73
CA ASP A 634 30.78 0.31 31.75
C ASP A 634 30.05 0.22 30.38
N LEU A 635 30.62 0.85 29.34
CA LEU A 635 30.08 0.85 27.98
C LEU A 635 30.60 -0.33 27.12
N SER A 636 31.24 -1.33 27.72
CA SER A 636 31.86 -2.46 26.99
C SER A 636 30.82 -3.32 26.25
N GLY A 637 29.60 -3.42 26.77
CA GLY A 637 28.45 -4.08 26.12
C GLY A 637 27.62 -3.15 25.22
N GLY A 638 28.06 -1.91 25.00
CA GLY A 638 27.34 -0.91 24.23
C GLY A 638 27.44 -1.07 22.70
N GLU A 639 26.62 -0.31 21.98
CA GLU A 639 26.47 -0.36 20.52
C GLU A 639 27.81 -0.32 19.77
N ASN A 640 28.71 0.60 20.14
CA ASN A 640 30.01 0.78 19.46
C ASN A 640 30.97 -0.41 19.62
N ASN A 641 30.72 -1.30 20.58
CA ASN A 641 31.60 -2.40 20.94
C ASN A 641 31.03 -3.79 20.55
N LEU A 642 29.84 -3.84 19.93
CA LEU A 642 29.18 -5.12 19.60
C LEU A 642 30.02 -6.05 18.72
N LYS A 643 30.81 -5.49 17.79
CA LYS A 643 31.69 -6.25 16.89
C LYS A 643 32.73 -7.09 17.62
N ASN A 644 33.13 -6.67 18.83
CA ASN A 644 34.09 -7.42 19.66
C ASN A 644 33.56 -8.80 20.08
N PHE A 645 32.24 -8.98 20.06
CA PHE A 645 31.57 -10.22 20.45
C PHE A 645 31.21 -11.11 19.25
N PHE A 646 31.51 -10.71 18.01
CA PHE A 646 31.05 -11.46 16.83
C PHE A 646 31.76 -12.80 16.68
N GLN A 647 33.07 -12.84 16.92
CA GLN A 647 33.83 -14.07 16.72
C GLN A 647 33.54 -15.11 17.80
N LYS A 648 33.27 -14.67 19.03
CA LYS A 648 32.98 -15.53 20.16
C LYS A 648 31.96 -14.88 21.09
N PRO A 649 30.65 -14.96 20.76
CA PRO A 649 29.62 -14.45 21.64
C PRO A 649 29.68 -15.18 22.98
N PRO A 650 29.55 -14.46 24.11
CA PRO A 650 29.61 -15.10 25.41
C PRO A 650 28.41 -16.05 25.58
N PHE A 651 28.64 -17.19 26.24
CA PHE A 651 27.63 -18.22 26.52
C PHE A 651 27.02 -18.91 25.30
N VAL A 652 27.60 -18.72 24.11
CA VAL A 652 27.26 -19.45 22.89
C VAL A 652 28.33 -20.51 22.64
N THR A 653 27.90 -21.77 22.51
CA THR A 653 28.81 -22.89 22.21
C THR A 653 29.14 -22.90 20.72
N VAL A 654 30.11 -22.08 20.31
CA VAL A 654 30.64 -22.13 18.94
C VAL A 654 31.46 -23.42 18.78
N PRO A 655 31.19 -24.26 17.76
CA PRO A 655 31.95 -25.49 17.52
C PRO A 655 33.46 -25.21 17.43
N PRO A 656 34.33 -26.05 18.05
CA PRO A 656 35.78 -25.90 17.91
C PRO A 656 36.17 -26.05 16.43
N GLY A 657 36.74 -24.98 15.86
CA GLY A 657 37.04 -24.89 14.42
C GLY A 657 36.03 -24.10 13.57
N GLY A 658 34.97 -23.54 14.18
CA GLY A 658 34.01 -22.66 13.51
C GLY A 658 34.69 -21.57 12.68
N GLY A 659 34.34 -21.45 11.39
CA GLY A 659 34.83 -20.39 10.52
C GLY A 659 34.45 -18.99 11.03
N GLU A 660 35.01 -17.95 10.40
CA GLU A 660 34.69 -16.56 10.73
C GLU A 660 33.16 -16.34 10.76
N ALA A 661 32.69 -15.64 11.80
CA ALA A 661 31.29 -15.32 11.95
C ALA A 661 30.79 -14.55 10.71
N LYS A 662 29.78 -15.08 10.02
CA LYS A 662 29.15 -14.41 8.89
C LYS A 662 27.92 -13.67 9.37
N GLU A 663 27.90 -12.35 9.23
CA GLU A 663 26.71 -11.55 9.47
C GLU A 663 25.65 -11.86 8.40
N ILE A 664 24.44 -12.22 8.85
CA ILE A 664 23.30 -12.53 7.96
C ILE A 664 22.19 -11.49 8.06
N ASP A 665 22.15 -10.71 9.16
CA ASP A 665 21.16 -9.66 9.38
C ASP A 665 21.71 -8.67 10.42
N SER A 666 21.37 -7.38 10.28
CA SER A 666 21.71 -6.35 11.25
C SER A 666 20.69 -5.21 11.19
N GLN A 667 20.26 -4.73 12.35
CA GLN A 667 19.34 -3.61 12.43
C GLN A 667 19.58 -2.76 13.68
N ARG A 668 19.26 -1.47 13.54
CA ARG A 668 19.21 -0.48 14.60
C ARG A 668 17.77 0.03 14.73
N VAL A 669 17.14 -0.22 15.87
CA VAL A 669 15.71 0.05 16.11
C VAL A 669 15.56 1.03 17.28
N PRO A 670 14.77 2.11 17.18
CA PRO A 670 14.51 3.00 18.31
C PRO A 670 13.94 2.21 19.49
N PHE A 671 14.54 2.38 20.68
CA PHE A 671 14.17 1.61 21.86
C PHE A 671 14.38 2.41 23.14
N GLY A 672 13.31 2.67 23.88
CA GLY A 672 13.37 3.45 25.11
C GLY A 672 13.20 4.95 24.90
N GLU A 673 14.10 5.74 25.49
CA GLU A 673 14.03 7.21 25.47
C GLU A 673 14.65 7.82 24.19
N GLU A 674 14.55 9.14 24.04
CA GLU A 674 15.09 9.85 22.87
C GLU A 674 16.59 9.57 22.66
N GLY A 675 16.95 9.22 21.42
CA GLY A 675 18.32 8.89 21.04
C GLY A 675 18.80 7.50 21.47
N GLN A 676 17.96 6.69 22.11
CA GLN A 676 18.29 5.33 22.50
C GLN A 676 17.85 4.31 21.44
N PHE A 677 18.74 3.37 21.13
CA PHE A 677 18.54 2.35 20.10
C PHE A 677 18.87 0.96 20.61
N PHE A 678 18.02 0.00 20.25
CA PHE A 678 18.34 -1.42 20.28
C PHE A 678 19.01 -1.79 18.96
N THR A 679 20.29 -2.19 19.03
CA THR A 679 21.07 -2.59 17.86
C THR A 679 21.37 -4.07 17.94
N TYR A 680 21.15 -4.83 16.87
CA TYR A 680 21.45 -6.27 16.86
C TYR A 680 22.10 -6.72 15.56
N HIS A 681 22.80 -7.85 15.66
CA HIS A 681 23.46 -8.57 14.57
C HIS A 681 23.16 -10.06 14.71
N ALA A 682 22.57 -10.65 13.66
CA ALA A 682 22.42 -12.09 13.55
C ALA A 682 23.66 -12.66 12.84
N LEU A 683 24.30 -13.61 13.50
CA LEU A 683 25.57 -14.19 13.10
C LEU A 683 25.42 -15.67 12.85
N LYS A 684 25.98 -16.14 11.73
CA LYS A 684 26.02 -17.54 11.36
C LYS A 684 27.44 -18.06 11.47
N TYR A 685 27.61 -19.16 12.21
CA TYR A 685 28.86 -19.89 12.39
C TYR A 685 28.75 -21.20 11.63
N GLY A 686 29.73 -21.47 10.76
CA GLY A 686 29.74 -22.68 9.93
C GLY A 686 31.09 -23.40 10.01
N PHE A 687 31.03 -24.71 10.22
CA PHE A 687 32.11 -25.64 9.91
C PHE A 687 31.49 -27.01 9.56
N MET A 688 31.54 -27.40 8.28
CA MET A 688 30.86 -28.60 7.75
C MET A 688 29.32 -28.57 7.94
N GLU A 689 28.66 -29.73 8.05
CA GLU A 689 27.19 -29.90 8.03
C GLU A 689 26.44 -29.30 9.24
N ASN A 690 27.15 -28.72 10.22
CA ASN A 690 26.54 -28.11 11.41
C ASN A 690 26.65 -26.58 11.35
N GLU A 691 25.58 -25.94 10.89
CA GLU A 691 25.45 -24.47 10.90
C GLU A 691 24.72 -24.01 12.16
N MET A 692 25.31 -23.05 12.88
CA MET A 692 24.71 -22.45 14.07
C MET A 692 24.40 -20.97 13.81
N THR A 693 23.25 -20.50 14.28
CA THR A 693 22.91 -19.07 14.28
C THR A 693 22.85 -18.54 15.71
N ALA A 694 23.45 -17.38 15.96
CA ALA A 694 23.33 -16.64 17.20
C ALA A 694 22.92 -15.19 16.92
N LEU A 695 22.38 -14.53 17.94
CA LEU A 695 22.01 -13.13 17.92
C LEU A 695 22.87 -12.39 18.95
N VAL A 696 23.49 -11.29 18.56
CA VAL A 696 24.25 -10.41 19.46
C VAL A 696 23.65 -9.01 19.34
N GLY A 697 23.30 -8.37 20.43
CA GLY A 697 22.74 -7.01 20.39
C GLY A 697 23.05 -6.18 21.61
N SER A 698 22.87 -4.86 21.50
CA SER A 698 23.03 -3.89 22.58
C SER A 698 21.67 -3.29 22.87
N ILE A 699 21.26 -3.33 24.14
CA ILE A 699 20.04 -2.69 24.62
C ILE A 699 20.43 -1.50 25.50
N PRO A 700 19.79 -0.34 25.32
CA PRO A 700 20.06 0.81 26.16
C PRO A 700 19.55 0.52 27.58
N PRO A 701 20.38 0.58 28.63
CA PRO A 701 19.94 0.39 30.01
C PRO A 701 19.11 1.56 30.53
N VAL A 702 18.43 1.35 31.65
CA VAL A 702 17.77 2.41 32.41
C VAL A 702 18.79 3.39 33.00
N ASP A 703 19.94 2.89 33.46
CA ASP A 703 21.08 3.72 33.91
C ASP A 703 22.06 3.97 32.76
N PRO A 704 22.21 5.21 32.26
CA PRO A 704 23.05 5.52 31.10
C PRO A 704 24.56 5.27 31.32
N LYS A 705 25.01 5.05 32.56
CA LYS A 705 26.42 4.68 32.83
C LYS A 705 26.73 3.21 32.57
N LYS A 706 25.71 2.39 32.35
CA LYS A 706 25.82 0.96 32.13
C LYS A 706 25.69 0.62 30.65
N SER A 707 25.82 -0.66 30.31
CA SER A 707 25.39 -1.18 29.02
C SER A 707 24.82 -2.59 29.16
N ILE A 708 23.93 -2.99 28.25
CA ILE A 708 23.33 -4.32 28.25
C ILE A 708 23.67 -5.02 26.94
N LEU A 709 24.51 -6.05 27.03
CA LEU A 709 24.78 -6.96 25.92
C LEU A 709 23.74 -8.09 25.95
N MET A 710 23.02 -8.23 24.85
CA MET A 710 22.08 -9.32 24.59
C MET A 710 22.75 -10.39 23.74
N VAL A 711 22.61 -11.65 24.15
CA VAL A 711 23.06 -12.81 23.36
C VAL A 711 21.95 -13.84 23.29
N GLY A 712 21.55 -14.24 22.08
CA GLY A 712 20.48 -15.19 21.83
C GLY A 712 20.94 -16.40 21.01
N GLN A 713 20.45 -17.59 21.36
CA GLN A 713 20.72 -18.85 20.66
C GLN A 713 19.57 -19.86 20.84
N SER A 714 19.65 -20.99 20.12
CA SER A 714 18.73 -22.11 20.30
C SER A 714 18.81 -22.68 21.72
N LEU A 715 17.68 -22.99 22.34
CA LEU A 715 17.65 -23.67 23.64
C LEU A 715 18.10 -25.14 23.50
N LYS A 716 17.70 -25.80 22.41
CA LYS A 716 18.12 -27.13 22.00
C LYS A 716 19.07 -27.01 20.82
N GLU A 717 20.33 -27.39 21.02
CA GLU A 717 21.44 -27.18 20.07
C GLU A 717 21.23 -27.80 18.68
N LYS A 718 20.38 -28.84 18.57
CA LYS A 718 20.12 -29.56 17.31
C LYS A 718 18.94 -29.00 16.50
N GLU A 719 18.17 -28.07 17.06
CA GLU A 719 17.02 -27.46 16.40
C GLU A 719 17.38 -26.04 15.91
N PRO A 720 16.85 -25.58 14.78
CA PRO A 720 17.19 -24.28 14.21
C PRO A 720 16.80 -23.14 15.16
N TYR A 721 17.66 -22.11 15.23
CA TYR A 721 17.42 -20.90 16.02
C TYR A 721 16.77 -19.80 15.18
N ASN A 722 15.63 -19.28 15.62
CA ASN A 722 14.97 -18.14 15.00
C ASN A 722 15.29 -16.84 15.75
N TYR A 723 16.27 -16.09 15.25
CA TYR A 723 16.70 -14.83 15.84
C TYR A 723 15.65 -13.70 15.73
N ARG A 724 14.72 -13.75 14.78
CA ARG A 724 13.68 -12.72 14.59
C ARG A 724 12.60 -12.76 15.66
N SER A 725 12.29 -13.94 16.18
CA SER A 725 11.41 -14.05 17.36
C SER A 725 12.06 -13.47 18.61
N ALA A 726 13.39 -13.55 18.74
CA ALA A 726 14.11 -12.93 19.85
C ALA A 726 14.06 -11.39 19.76
N THR A 727 14.15 -10.80 18.57
CA THR A 727 14.02 -9.34 18.40
C THR A 727 12.60 -8.86 18.67
N TRP A 728 11.58 -9.61 18.23
CA TRP A 728 10.18 -9.35 18.59
C TRP A 728 9.95 -9.40 20.10
N LEU A 729 10.55 -10.39 20.79
CA LEU A 729 10.41 -10.52 22.24
C LEU A 729 10.95 -9.29 22.98
N VAL A 730 12.13 -8.80 22.59
CA VAL A 730 12.75 -7.61 23.19
C VAL A 730 11.86 -6.38 23.02
N ASP A 731 11.29 -6.18 21.83
CA ASP A 731 10.36 -5.08 21.55
C ASP A 731 9.11 -5.16 22.43
N GLN A 732 8.51 -6.36 22.57
CA GLN A 732 7.36 -6.56 23.45
C GLN A 732 7.68 -6.26 24.92
N MET A 733 8.85 -6.68 25.40
CA MET A 733 9.29 -6.46 26.77
C MET A 733 9.61 -5.00 27.07
N GLY A 734 10.16 -4.26 26.09
CA GLY A 734 10.49 -2.84 26.20
C GLY A 734 9.35 -1.87 25.84
N SER A 735 8.22 -2.36 25.37
CA SER A 735 7.15 -1.54 24.79
C SER A 735 6.66 -0.38 25.68
N ASP A 736 6.56 -0.57 26.99
CA ASP A 736 6.12 0.50 27.91
C ASP A 736 7.18 1.59 28.09
N ARG A 737 8.46 1.22 27.99
CA ARG A 737 9.58 2.17 28.02
C ARG A 737 9.61 2.99 26.74
N THR A 738 9.48 2.36 25.58
CA THR A 738 9.43 3.05 24.29
C THR A 738 8.21 3.99 24.20
N LYS A 739 7.04 3.55 24.70
CA LYS A 739 5.85 4.43 24.79
C LYS A 739 6.10 5.67 25.65
N ARG A 740 6.74 5.51 26.82
CA ARG A 740 7.08 6.64 27.71
C ARG A 740 8.09 7.59 27.06
N GLY A 741 9.12 7.08 26.39
CA GLY A 741 10.08 7.89 25.64
C GLY A 741 9.39 8.74 24.58
N ASN A 742 8.50 8.13 23.80
CA ASN A 742 7.71 8.82 22.79
C ASN A 742 6.76 9.88 23.39
N GLN A 743 6.11 9.57 24.52
CA GLN A 743 5.25 10.54 25.23
C GLN A 743 6.06 11.71 25.82
N ALA A 744 7.23 11.45 26.39
CA ALA A 744 8.11 12.46 26.95
C ALA A 744 8.59 13.44 25.87
N MET A 745 8.95 12.95 24.69
CA MET A 745 9.27 13.79 23.52
C MET A 745 8.11 14.69 23.11
N MET A 746 6.88 14.15 23.12
CA MET A 746 5.69 14.94 22.80
C MET A 746 5.39 16.03 23.85
N SER A 747 5.82 15.83 25.09
CA SER A 747 5.61 16.79 26.20
C SER A 747 6.70 17.86 26.36
N LYS A 748 7.96 17.58 25.97
CA LYS A 748 9.08 18.55 26.08
C LYS A 748 9.02 19.68 25.05
N THR A 749 8.17 19.57 24.03
CA THR A 749 8.07 20.60 22.98
C THR A 749 7.27 21.85 23.40
N ASP A 750 6.64 21.86 24.58
CA ASP A 750 5.77 22.96 25.03
C ASP A 750 6.34 23.84 26.18
N GLU A 751 7.52 23.54 26.76
CA GLU A 751 8.06 24.33 27.89
C GLU A 751 9.58 24.58 27.86
N LYS A 752 9.96 25.87 27.76
CA LYS A 752 11.27 26.53 28.03
C LYS A 752 12.35 26.48 26.92
N GLY A 753 12.96 27.57 26.46
CA GLY A 753 13.00 28.95 26.97
C GLY A 753 13.95 29.15 28.16
N GLY A 754 15.26 29.32 27.92
CA GLY A 754 16.17 30.15 28.75
C GLY A 754 17.29 29.50 29.58
N THR A 755 18.54 29.84 29.19
CA THR A 755 19.78 30.19 29.98
C THR A 755 20.69 29.14 30.68
N THR A 756 21.91 28.98 30.08
CA THR A 756 23.31 28.91 30.60
C THR A 756 23.71 27.90 31.70
N THR A 757 24.83 27.16 31.62
CA THR A 757 26.26 27.60 31.50
C THR A 757 27.25 26.57 30.91
N ASP A 758 28.21 27.11 30.14
CA ASP A 758 29.64 26.81 29.89
C ASP A 758 30.25 25.40 29.70
N GLY A 759 30.96 25.27 28.56
CA GLY A 759 32.03 24.30 28.27
C GLY A 759 32.55 24.42 26.83
N THR A 760 33.67 25.11 26.65
CA THR A 760 34.26 25.64 25.40
C THR A 760 34.66 24.60 24.35
N SER A 761 34.14 24.72 23.13
CA SER A 761 34.81 24.29 21.88
C SER A 761 34.62 25.37 20.82
N THR A 762 35.69 25.70 20.09
CA THR A 762 35.74 26.77 19.08
C THR A 762 34.78 26.49 17.92
N ASP A 763 33.54 26.96 18.05
CA ASP A 763 32.59 27.07 16.96
C ASP A 763 33.00 28.25 16.07
N SER A 764 33.35 27.95 14.82
CA SER A 764 33.40 28.98 13.79
C SER A 764 32.00 29.53 13.57
N GLU A 765 31.77 30.78 13.96
CA GLU A 765 30.47 31.46 13.88
C GLU A 765 29.87 31.34 12.47
N VAL A 766 28.64 30.82 12.43
CA VAL A 766 27.79 30.78 11.23
C VAL A 766 27.50 32.22 10.79
N ALA A 767 27.51 32.47 9.48
CA ALA A 767 27.32 33.82 8.94
C ALA A 767 26.01 34.47 9.41
N THR A 768 26.06 35.77 9.74
CA THR A 768 24.87 36.51 10.16
C THR A 768 23.91 36.75 9.00
N PRO A 769 22.60 36.96 9.26
CA PRO A 769 21.62 37.29 8.21
C PRO A 769 22.01 38.53 7.37
N GLU A 770 22.70 39.48 7.98
CA GLU A 770 23.22 40.69 7.32
C GLU A 770 24.31 40.36 6.32
N GLN A 771 25.28 39.52 6.70
CA GLN A 771 26.35 39.05 5.80
C GLN A 771 25.80 38.24 4.63
N MET A 772 24.76 37.44 4.88
CA MET A 772 24.09 36.67 3.83
C MET A 772 23.37 37.59 2.83
N THR A 773 22.67 38.61 3.32
CA THR A 773 21.96 39.57 2.46
C THR A 773 22.94 40.37 1.60
N GLU A 774 24.07 40.80 2.17
CA GLU A 774 25.14 41.48 1.43
C GLU A 774 25.74 40.58 0.33
N PHE A 775 25.97 39.31 0.64
CA PHE A 775 26.47 38.32 -0.32
C PHE A 775 25.49 38.06 -1.46
N LEU A 776 24.19 37.89 -1.17
CA LEU A 776 23.16 37.68 -2.20
C LEU A 776 23.06 38.87 -3.14
N THR A 777 23.15 40.09 -2.60
CA THR A 777 23.12 41.34 -3.39
C THR A 777 24.33 41.42 -4.31
N LYS A 778 25.55 41.21 -3.80
CA LYS A 778 26.79 41.19 -4.60
C LYS A 778 26.78 40.11 -5.68
N THR A 779 26.27 38.93 -5.36
CA THR A 779 26.14 37.82 -6.30
C THR A 779 25.14 38.15 -7.42
N GLY A 780 24.01 38.77 -7.08
CA GLY A 780 23.02 39.24 -8.05
C GLY A 780 23.58 40.31 -8.99
N GLU A 781 24.35 41.27 -8.47
CA GLU A 781 25.01 42.31 -9.27
C GLU A 781 26.06 41.71 -10.22
N LYS A 782 26.88 40.76 -9.74
CA LYS A 782 27.88 40.06 -10.56
C LYS A 782 27.23 39.29 -11.72
N ILE A 783 26.16 38.54 -11.44
CA ILE A 783 25.42 37.80 -12.46
C ILE A 783 24.74 38.76 -13.45
N LYS A 784 24.18 39.87 -12.95
CA LYS A 784 23.56 40.91 -13.79
C LYS A 784 24.58 41.57 -14.72
N GLY A 785 25.80 41.84 -14.25
CA GLY A 785 26.88 42.38 -15.09
C GLY A 785 27.32 41.43 -16.21
N ASN A 786 27.17 40.12 -16.00
CA ASN A 786 27.52 39.08 -16.97
C ASN A 786 26.36 38.66 -17.88
N LEU A 787 25.14 39.17 -17.65
CA LEU A 787 23.96 38.83 -18.44
C LEU A 787 23.93 39.62 -19.74
N THR A 788 24.02 38.91 -20.87
CA THR A 788 23.85 39.47 -22.21
C THR A 788 22.62 38.83 -22.85
N LEU A 789 21.52 39.59 -22.95
CA LEU A 789 20.28 39.11 -23.56
C LEU A 789 20.39 39.15 -25.10
N PRO A 790 19.88 38.14 -25.82
CA PRO A 790 19.83 38.14 -27.28
C PRO A 790 19.04 39.31 -27.87
N ASN A 791 19.42 39.79 -29.07
CA ASN A 791 18.75 40.92 -29.74
C ASN A 791 17.25 40.70 -29.99
N GLU A 792 16.82 39.44 -30.14
CA GLU A 792 15.42 39.01 -30.32
C GLU A 792 14.54 39.37 -29.11
N VAL A 793 15.14 39.64 -27.95
CA VAL A 793 14.46 40.00 -26.70
C VAL A 793 14.12 41.50 -26.63
N ALA A 794 14.72 42.34 -27.47
CA ALA A 794 14.55 43.79 -27.43
C ALA A 794 13.10 44.25 -27.63
N ASP A 795 12.32 43.52 -28.42
CA ASP A 795 10.91 43.83 -28.66
C ASP A 795 9.98 43.28 -27.56
N GLU A 796 10.37 42.23 -26.86
CA GLU A 796 9.65 41.71 -25.69
C GLU A 796 9.88 42.59 -24.45
N LEU A 797 11.07 43.17 -24.29
CA LEU A 797 11.38 44.12 -23.19
C LEU A 797 10.56 45.42 -23.27
N LYS A 798 10.10 45.82 -24.45
CA LYS A 798 9.21 46.99 -24.63
C LYS A 798 7.79 46.76 -24.11
N LYS A 799 7.40 45.51 -23.85
CA LYS A 799 6.06 45.17 -23.34
C LYS A 799 6.02 45.35 -21.82
N LYS A 800 4.96 45.99 -21.31
CA LYS A 800 4.80 46.24 -19.86
C LYS A 800 4.74 44.97 -19.00
N LYS A 801 4.42 43.82 -19.58
CA LYS A 801 4.47 42.48 -18.96
C LYS A 801 4.73 41.44 -20.06
N SER A 802 5.78 40.62 -19.94
CA SER A 802 6.02 39.47 -20.83
C SER A 802 6.33 38.22 -20.00
N LYS A 803 5.50 37.19 -20.13
CA LYS A 803 5.78 35.87 -19.53
C LYS A 803 6.96 35.17 -20.20
N LYS A 804 7.35 35.64 -21.39
CA LYS A 804 8.46 35.08 -22.18
C LYS A 804 9.83 35.39 -21.59
N LEU A 805 9.95 36.34 -20.67
CA LEU A 805 11.22 36.76 -20.08
C LEU A 805 11.34 36.36 -18.61
N LYS A 806 10.77 35.20 -18.26
CA LYS A 806 10.83 34.65 -16.91
C LYS A 806 11.64 33.36 -16.90
N VAL A 807 12.73 33.32 -16.15
CA VAL A 807 13.58 32.13 -15.95
C VAL A 807 13.88 31.96 -14.47
N ARG A 808 13.85 30.73 -13.96
CA ARG A 808 14.31 30.41 -12.61
C ARG A 808 15.32 29.27 -12.64
N VAL A 809 16.52 29.53 -12.13
CA VAL A 809 17.62 28.56 -12.04
C VAL A 809 18.02 28.38 -10.58
N VAL A 810 18.16 27.14 -10.15
CA VAL A 810 18.68 26.76 -8.83
C VAL A 810 20.12 26.31 -9.01
N ILE A 811 21.02 26.88 -8.23
CA ILE A 811 22.44 26.52 -8.22
C ILE A 811 22.89 26.11 -6.82
N ALA A 812 23.87 25.21 -6.74
CA ALA A 812 24.56 24.88 -5.50
C ALA A 812 26.04 25.21 -5.63
N VAL A 813 26.59 25.91 -4.63
CA VAL A 813 27.97 26.38 -4.59
C VAL A 813 28.68 25.78 -3.39
N ASP A 814 29.89 25.28 -3.57
CA ASP A 814 30.72 24.77 -2.48
C ASP A 814 31.47 25.91 -1.75
N ALA A 815 32.20 25.58 -0.68
CA ALA A 815 32.97 26.55 0.11
C ALA A 815 34.05 27.31 -0.69
N GLU A 816 34.43 26.83 -1.88
CA GLU A 816 35.47 27.43 -2.74
C GLU A 816 34.90 28.37 -3.80
N GLY A 817 33.57 28.53 -3.88
CA GLY A 817 32.95 29.36 -4.91
C GLY A 817 32.52 28.62 -6.15
N LYS A 818 32.70 27.29 -6.22
CA LYS A 818 32.50 26.52 -7.45
C LYS A 818 31.09 25.94 -7.53
N LEU A 819 30.52 26.00 -8.74
CA LEU A 819 29.21 25.40 -9.02
C LEU A 819 29.31 23.87 -8.98
N THR A 820 28.52 23.27 -8.09
CA THR A 820 28.38 21.82 -7.96
C THR A 820 27.09 21.30 -8.62
N LYS A 821 26.07 22.15 -8.77
CA LYS A 821 24.80 21.84 -9.41
C LYS A 821 24.19 23.08 -10.08
N ILE A 822 23.56 22.89 -11.24
CA ILE A 822 22.70 23.88 -11.91
C ILE A 822 21.43 23.15 -12.36
N GLU A 823 20.26 23.62 -11.95
CA GLU A 823 18.96 23.04 -12.27
C GLU A 823 18.00 24.14 -12.72
N ILE A 824 17.37 23.98 -13.88
CA ILE A 824 16.40 24.95 -14.41
C ILE A 824 15.02 24.58 -13.89
N SER A 825 14.49 25.36 -12.96
CA SER A 825 13.20 25.12 -12.31
C SER A 825 12.01 25.68 -13.10
N GLU A 826 12.21 26.79 -13.82
CA GLU A 826 11.21 27.39 -14.71
C GLU A 826 11.95 27.92 -15.95
N PRO A 827 11.96 27.20 -17.09
CA PRO A 827 12.57 27.71 -18.32
C PRO A 827 11.70 28.82 -18.93
N SER A 828 12.35 29.77 -19.61
CA SER A 828 11.64 30.78 -20.40
C SER A 828 11.05 30.15 -21.68
N GLU A 829 9.93 30.71 -22.17
CA GLU A 829 9.37 30.39 -23.49
C GLU A 829 10.36 30.63 -24.64
N LEU A 830 11.38 31.47 -24.41
CA LEU A 830 12.50 31.70 -25.31
C LEU A 830 13.75 30.98 -24.76
N GLU A 831 14.10 29.86 -25.37
CA GLU A 831 15.27 29.05 -24.98
C GLU A 831 16.57 29.87 -24.95
N SER A 832 16.69 30.86 -25.85
CA SER A 832 17.84 31.77 -25.92
C SER A 832 18.02 32.62 -24.64
N VAL A 833 16.94 32.92 -23.91
CA VAL A 833 16.97 33.63 -22.62
C VAL A 833 17.43 32.70 -21.50
N THR A 834 16.90 31.47 -21.48
CA THR A 834 17.33 30.43 -20.52
C THR A 834 18.84 30.17 -20.65
N ASN A 835 19.34 30.04 -21.89
CA ASN A 835 20.76 29.85 -22.18
C ASN A 835 21.61 31.06 -21.78
N ALA A 836 21.11 32.29 -21.97
CA ALA A 836 21.80 33.51 -21.54
C ALA A 836 21.97 33.58 -20.02
N VAL A 837 20.94 33.20 -19.25
CA VAL A 837 21.00 33.16 -17.78
C VAL A 837 22.00 32.11 -17.29
N VAL A 838 21.97 30.89 -17.83
CA VAL A 838 22.92 29.83 -17.46
C VAL A 838 24.36 30.22 -17.82
N LYS A 839 24.57 30.88 -18.96
CA LYS A 839 25.88 31.40 -19.35
C LYS A 839 26.38 32.50 -18.40
N ALA A 840 25.51 33.42 -17.98
CA ALA A 840 25.85 34.48 -17.03
C ALA A 840 26.24 33.91 -15.66
N ILE A 841 25.55 32.86 -15.19
CA ILE A 841 25.86 32.11 -13.97
C ILE A 841 27.24 31.46 -14.05
N ASN A 842 27.52 30.72 -15.12
CA ASN A 842 28.82 30.07 -15.32
C ASN A 842 29.97 31.10 -15.37
N ASN A 843 29.77 32.23 -16.06
CA ASN A 843 30.75 33.31 -16.13
C ASN A 843 30.97 34.05 -14.79
N SER A 844 30.06 33.88 -13.83
CA SER A 844 30.17 34.51 -12.51
C SER A 844 30.90 33.63 -11.48
N THR A 845 31.32 32.43 -11.90
CA THR A 845 32.00 31.41 -11.08
C THR A 845 33.53 31.52 -11.26
N PRO A 846 34.35 31.42 -10.19
CA PRO A 846 33.94 31.19 -8.81
C PRO A 846 33.25 32.41 -8.17
N ILE A 847 32.26 32.14 -7.33
CA ILE A 847 31.56 33.14 -6.54
C ILE A 847 32.40 33.40 -5.28
N GLU A 848 32.86 34.64 -5.11
CA GLU A 848 33.78 35.02 -4.04
C GLU A 848 33.05 35.31 -2.73
N ASN A 849 33.75 35.15 -1.61
CA ASN A 849 33.26 35.46 -0.25
C ASN A 849 32.02 34.68 0.17
N ILE A 850 32.01 33.37 -0.05
CA ILE A 850 30.89 32.51 0.37
C ILE A 850 30.76 32.52 1.90
N PRO A 851 29.59 32.91 2.43
CA PRO A 851 29.33 32.86 3.86
C PRO A 851 29.37 31.42 4.35
N LYS A 852 29.97 31.18 5.53
CA LYS A 852 30.00 29.85 6.13
C LYS A 852 28.59 29.45 6.57
N THR A 853 28.05 28.43 5.92
CA THR A 853 26.81 27.73 6.30
C THR A 853 27.16 26.47 7.09
N LYS A 854 26.23 25.99 7.93
CA LYS A 854 26.43 24.77 8.74
C LYS A 854 26.72 23.53 7.88
N ASP A 855 26.21 23.51 6.64
CA ASP A 855 26.30 22.37 5.73
C ASP A 855 27.49 22.44 4.74
N GLY A 856 28.30 23.52 4.80
CA GLY A 856 29.46 23.71 3.91
C GLY A 856 29.12 23.90 2.43
N LYS A 857 27.83 24.04 2.10
CA LYS A 857 27.29 24.29 0.76
C LYS A 857 26.23 25.39 0.83
N LEU A 858 26.13 26.19 -0.23
CA LEU A 858 25.15 27.27 -0.35
C LEU A 858 24.30 27.06 -1.60
N SER A 859 23.00 26.91 -1.41
CA SER A 859 22.02 26.80 -2.50
C SER A 859 21.41 28.15 -2.78
N LEU A 860 21.42 28.58 -4.04
CA LEU A 860 20.90 29.88 -4.49
C LEU A 860 19.86 29.68 -5.58
N LYS A 861 18.77 30.41 -5.50
CA LYS A 861 17.75 30.53 -6.54
C LYS A 861 17.91 31.86 -7.25
N ILE A 862 18.14 31.80 -8.55
CA ILE A 862 18.33 32.95 -9.42
C ILE A 862 17.10 33.07 -10.30
N SER A 863 16.37 34.18 -10.17
CA SER A 863 15.19 34.46 -10.99
C SER A 863 15.48 35.66 -11.90
N LEU A 864 15.26 35.50 -13.20
CA LEU A 864 15.16 36.62 -14.15
C LEU A 864 13.67 36.89 -14.41
N ASP A 865 13.23 38.12 -14.20
CA ASP A 865 11.92 38.62 -14.63
C ASP A 865 12.12 39.92 -15.40
N MET A 866 11.88 39.88 -16.71
CA MET A 866 12.19 40.95 -17.66
C MET A 866 13.70 41.27 -17.69
N ASP A 867 14.12 42.35 -17.03
CA ASP A 867 15.51 42.81 -16.90
C ASP A 867 16.04 42.75 -15.46
N LYS A 868 15.23 42.22 -14.53
CA LYS A 868 15.55 42.15 -13.10
C LYS A 868 16.00 40.75 -12.73
N ILE A 869 17.23 40.66 -12.22
CA ILE A 869 17.75 39.45 -11.59
C ILE A 869 17.55 39.56 -10.09
N THR A 870 16.93 38.55 -9.48
CA THR A 870 16.90 38.36 -8.03
C THR A 870 17.64 37.07 -7.66
N VAL A 871 18.39 37.13 -6.57
CA VAL A 871 19.10 35.97 -6.01
C VAL A 871 18.60 35.76 -4.59
N GLU A 872 18.06 34.58 -4.33
CA GLU A 872 17.50 34.18 -3.04
C GLU A 872 18.28 32.95 -2.54
N GLN A 873 18.52 32.85 -1.24
CA GLN A 873 19.02 31.60 -0.67
C GLN A 873 17.88 30.58 -0.61
N LEU A 874 18.20 29.31 -0.89
CA LEU A 874 17.28 28.17 -0.79
C LEU A 874 17.44 27.39 0.49
#